data_AF-A0A8H4CI21-F1
#
_entry.id   AF-A0A8H4CI21-F1
#
_cell.length_a   1.000
_cell.length_b   1.000
_cell.length_c   1.000
_cell.angle_alpha   90.00
_cell.angle_beta   90.00
_cell.angle_gamma   90.00
#
_symmetry.space_group_name_H-M   'P 1'
#
loop_
_entity.id
_entity.type
_entity.pdbx_description
1 polymer ?
#
loop_
_entity_poly.entity_id
_entity_poly.type
_entity_poly.pdbx_seq_one_letter_code
_entity_poly.pdbx_strand_id
1 'polypeptide(L)'
;MAYLSQDSDLPRESSLNRQGTDTAPSILDDHQNDPTGSLISKDSSDKRTQIADAEDARGLRRRDSASTVHQFLLDALLIMPSICFIIYGMMALQNNGRPINEDPVPALLMAATYSPTIFPIAFAAVAANLLKAAAGWKMERGVTVLSLEYLLSCRSVFSAVTTPLSLRRANILMPFLVALWAMSPLGGQAALRIMGMIPSQISESQPFEYLEFMSVFPHSGPLGSSGSSLMPSIQGTFISALSSPEEVKTGPRDAFGNVKIPMLEHYPQTTTADADGWYSTSPNGSDTIWSAIMGIPVATKGGFSQGQNYSFAINTSYMTAHCSLHRVQAVDFKSWYNYMYKTGIYNTGRVLMIRSAEARTMFSKTPMDLILEAWYYPNETVTNATCVLTTMHAEVDVACQGSLCGARRIRRIEKPENMTVRTVLDGIAGEGTDKYVPLGVFNAFMETFIRITQTPWEAKGAGMNKPFPSPLETYFTHPNAPFSAPGIGNWNGTDIYEVGDAVFSQRLSQLLNTFWLSSVASLNISGNFNFQTHRMLLGVENTIVQNVTGTKTPDQLVMRVNGLWISILFIASAVMLASGVAASVFGCLRRGPDVLDRATFFLRDSPHVNLAQQSSLEDGISQVKRTKSLRVCVGDIRPTEETGYVAFGTVGEAMPLSWQEKERRYA
;
A
#
# COMPACT_ATOMS: atom_id res chain seq x y z
N MET A 1 11.56 61.75 -1.94
CA MET A 1 12.34 61.19 -3.05
C MET A 1 11.47 60.13 -3.71
N ALA A 2 10.92 60.26 -4.92
CA ALA A 2 11.20 61.21 -6.01
C ALA A 2 12.67 61.15 -6.52
N TYR A 3 12.96 61.03 -7.82
CA TYR A 3 12.11 61.25 -9.01
C TYR A 3 12.69 60.59 -10.28
N LEU A 4 11.83 60.28 -11.27
CA LEU A 4 12.08 60.28 -12.74
C LEU A 4 13.15 59.32 -13.31
N SER A 5 13.20 58.97 -14.62
CA SER A 5 12.38 59.23 -15.83
C SER A 5 12.55 58.01 -16.79
N GLN A 6 11.63 57.62 -17.71
CA GLN A 6 11.11 58.33 -18.91
C GLN A 6 12.22 58.77 -19.90
N ASP A 7 12.05 58.79 -21.23
CA ASP A 7 10.92 58.47 -22.14
C ASP A 7 11.44 58.32 -23.61
N SER A 8 10.67 57.94 -24.65
CA SER A 8 9.27 57.44 -24.75
C SER A 8 9.21 56.17 -25.65
N ASP A 9 8.56 56.00 -26.83
CA ASP A 9 7.73 56.87 -27.70
C ASP A 9 6.64 56.09 -28.49
N LEU A 10 5.66 56.81 -29.06
CA LEU A 10 4.40 56.26 -29.59
C LEU A 10 3.98 56.81 -31.01
N PRO A 11 2.72 57.21 -31.31
CA PRO A 11 1.79 56.34 -32.05
C PRO A 11 1.14 56.96 -33.31
N ARG A 12 0.20 56.24 -33.95
CA ARG A 12 -0.97 56.88 -34.60
C ARG A 12 -2.24 56.01 -34.76
N GLU A 13 -3.36 56.54 -34.24
CA GLU A 13 -4.77 56.58 -34.74
C GLU A 13 -5.41 55.31 -35.40
N SER A 14 -6.50 54.69 -34.87
CA SER A 14 -7.95 55.07 -34.81
C SER A 14 -8.80 54.47 -36.00
N SER A 15 -10.12 54.19 -35.97
CA SER A 15 -11.21 54.39 -34.98
C SER A 15 -12.49 53.49 -35.21
N LEU A 16 -13.33 53.36 -34.17
CA LEU A 16 -14.82 53.19 -34.06
C LEU A 16 -15.75 52.31 -34.99
N ASN A 17 -16.50 51.42 -34.31
CA ASN A 17 -17.99 51.20 -34.27
C ASN A 17 -18.89 50.58 -35.40
N ARG A 18 -19.61 49.51 -34.96
CA ARG A 18 -21.07 49.15 -35.08
C ARG A 18 -21.86 49.01 -36.42
N GLN A 19 -22.31 47.76 -36.65
CA GLN A 19 -23.69 47.24 -36.91
C GLN A 19 -24.61 47.76 -38.06
N GLY A 20 -25.09 46.79 -38.87
CA GLY A 20 -26.29 46.82 -39.75
C GLY A 20 -26.24 45.62 -40.74
N THR A 21 -27.09 44.59 -40.73
CA THR A 21 -28.55 44.45 -41.05
C THR A 21 -28.89 44.32 -42.55
N ASP A 22 -29.13 43.06 -42.96
CA ASP A 22 -30.19 42.53 -43.85
C ASP A 22 -30.40 43.00 -45.32
N THR A 23 -31.12 42.11 -46.03
CA THR A 23 -31.85 42.23 -47.31
C THR A 23 -31.14 41.99 -48.66
N ALA A 24 -31.86 41.25 -49.50
CA ALA A 24 -31.69 41.05 -50.96
C ALA A 24 -32.72 41.97 -51.69
N PRO A 25 -33.09 41.86 -53.01
CA PRO A 25 -32.75 40.85 -54.02
C PRO A 25 -32.50 41.39 -55.48
N SER A 26 -32.47 40.48 -56.48
CA SER A 26 -32.82 40.70 -57.92
C SER A 26 -31.89 41.59 -58.78
N ILE A 27 -31.77 41.48 -60.12
CA ILE A 27 -32.27 40.53 -61.16
C ILE A 27 -31.37 40.64 -62.43
N LEU A 28 -31.16 39.54 -63.18
CA LEU A 28 -30.61 39.42 -64.56
C LEU A 28 -29.23 40.08 -64.88
N ASP A 29 -28.50 39.75 -65.96
CA ASP A 29 -28.87 39.09 -67.22
C ASP A 29 -27.86 38.00 -67.71
N ASP A 30 -28.24 37.37 -68.83
CA ASP A 30 -27.58 36.37 -69.70
C ASP A 30 -26.04 36.43 -69.96
N HIS A 31 -25.33 35.42 -70.50
CA HIS A 31 -25.78 34.23 -71.27
C HIS A 31 -24.75 33.06 -71.28
N GLN A 32 -25.14 31.96 -71.98
CA GLN A 32 -24.29 31.01 -72.76
C GLN A 32 -23.83 29.66 -72.15
N ASN A 33 -24.07 28.58 -72.93
CA ASN A 33 -23.51 27.22 -72.91
C ASN A 33 -23.90 26.21 -71.79
N ASP A 34 -25.02 25.53 -72.03
CA ASP A 34 -25.36 24.18 -71.53
C ASP A 34 -25.10 23.12 -72.64
N PRO A 35 -24.91 21.83 -72.32
CA PRO A 35 -25.83 20.86 -72.91
C PRO A 35 -26.38 19.83 -71.91
N THR A 36 -27.70 19.86 -71.79
CA THR A 36 -28.56 19.03 -70.94
C THR A 36 -28.55 17.56 -71.36
N GLY A 37 -28.72 16.66 -70.38
CA GLY A 37 -29.00 15.24 -70.63
C GLY A 37 -30.49 14.90 -70.50
N SER A 38 -30.94 13.81 -71.13
CA SER A 38 -32.23 13.15 -70.84
C SER A 38 -32.19 11.66 -71.28
N LEU A 39 -32.60 10.71 -70.43
CA LEU A 39 -33.92 10.03 -70.35
C LEU A 39 -34.18 8.88 -71.36
N ILE A 40 -34.17 7.64 -70.81
CA ILE A 40 -35.17 6.56 -70.96
C ILE A 40 -35.73 6.23 -72.38
N SER A 41 -35.24 5.13 -72.98
CA SER A 41 -36.01 4.03 -73.64
C SER A 41 -35.00 2.95 -74.09
N LYS A 42 -35.26 1.62 -74.17
CA LYS A 42 -36.46 0.74 -74.26
C LYS A 42 -36.88 0.34 -75.69
N ASP A 43 -36.03 -0.43 -76.36
CA ASP A 43 -36.35 -1.52 -77.32
C ASP A 43 -35.02 -2.18 -77.76
N SER A 44 -34.97 -3.17 -78.66
CA SER A 44 -35.41 -4.58 -78.57
C SER A 44 -34.81 -5.35 -79.78
N SER A 45 -35.15 -6.64 -79.97
CA SER A 45 -34.73 -7.53 -81.08
C SER A 45 -33.26 -8.01 -81.14
N ASP A 46 -33.12 -9.31 -80.92
CA ASP A 46 -32.26 -10.30 -81.60
C ASP A 46 -30.93 -9.90 -82.27
N LYS A 47 -29.88 -10.62 -81.86
CA LYS A 47 -29.26 -11.57 -82.81
C LYS A 47 -28.77 -12.87 -82.17
N ARG A 48 -29.27 -13.98 -82.71
CA ARG A 48 -28.97 -15.37 -82.35
C ARG A 48 -27.52 -15.74 -82.69
N THR A 49 -26.75 -16.18 -81.69
CA THR A 49 -25.52 -16.97 -81.90
C THR A 49 -25.59 -18.20 -80.98
N GLN A 50 -25.66 -19.39 -81.56
CA GLN A 50 -25.46 -20.63 -80.81
C GLN A 50 -23.96 -20.87 -80.64
N ILE A 51 -23.50 -21.01 -79.40
CA ILE A 51 -22.26 -21.73 -79.06
C ILE A 51 -22.64 -22.73 -77.98
N ALA A 52 -22.11 -23.95 -78.11
CA ALA A 52 -22.63 -25.13 -77.43
C ALA A 52 -22.31 -25.18 -75.93
N ASP A 53 -23.06 -26.03 -75.23
CA ASP A 53 -22.88 -26.35 -73.83
C ASP A 53 -21.46 -26.86 -73.54
N ALA A 54 -20.88 -26.31 -72.48
CA ALA A 54 -19.73 -26.85 -71.79
C ALA A 54 -20.02 -26.77 -70.30
N GLU A 55 -20.78 -27.74 -69.76
CA GLU A 55 -20.99 -27.87 -68.33
C GLU A 55 -19.63 -28.04 -67.64
N ASP A 56 -19.18 -27.02 -66.92
CA ASP A 56 -17.98 -27.05 -66.08
C ASP A 56 -18.26 -27.86 -64.80
N ALA A 57 -18.57 -29.15 -64.97
CA ALA A 57 -19.08 -30.04 -63.93
C ALA A 57 -18.00 -30.38 -62.90
N ARG A 58 -17.94 -29.60 -61.82
CA ARG A 58 -16.89 -29.69 -60.79
C ARG A 58 -17.14 -30.86 -59.84
N GLY A 59 -16.08 -31.62 -59.56
CA GLY A 59 -16.09 -32.68 -58.55
C GLY A 59 -16.23 -32.12 -57.13
N LEU A 60 -16.93 -32.88 -56.26
CA LEU A 60 -17.24 -32.58 -54.85
C LEU A 60 -16.05 -31.93 -54.08
N ARG A 61 -16.02 -30.58 -54.04
CA ARG A 61 -14.89 -29.71 -53.64
C ARG A 61 -13.52 -30.38 -53.84
N ARG A 62 -13.08 -30.57 -55.10
CA ARG A 62 -11.68 -30.95 -55.38
C ARG A 62 -10.76 -29.97 -54.63
N ARG A 63 -9.88 -30.53 -53.80
CA ARG A 63 -9.29 -29.81 -52.66
C ARG A 63 -8.12 -28.93 -53.07
N ASP A 64 -8.42 -27.79 -53.70
CA ASP A 64 -7.41 -26.83 -54.15
C ASP A 64 -6.50 -26.41 -53.00
N SER A 65 -5.21 -26.67 -53.20
CA SER A 65 -4.16 -26.53 -52.19
C SER A 65 -4.16 -25.13 -51.55
N ALA A 66 -4.19 -24.08 -52.38
CA ALA A 66 -4.20 -22.69 -51.93
C ALA A 66 -5.40 -22.37 -51.03
N SER A 67 -6.62 -22.82 -51.37
CA SER A 67 -7.81 -22.60 -50.54
C SER A 67 -7.73 -23.32 -49.19
N THR A 68 -7.10 -24.50 -49.18
CA THR A 68 -6.91 -25.30 -47.96
C THR A 68 -5.86 -24.67 -47.06
N VAL A 69 -4.72 -24.24 -47.62
CA VAL A 69 -3.63 -23.57 -46.90
C VAL A 69 -4.10 -22.24 -46.31
N HIS A 70 -4.87 -21.43 -47.06
CA HIS A 70 -5.44 -20.19 -46.55
C HIS A 70 -6.39 -20.45 -45.36
N GLN A 71 -7.26 -21.46 -45.45
CA GLN A 71 -8.21 -21.77 -44.38
C GLN A 71 -7.49 -22.30 -43.13
N PHE A 72 -6.44 -23.12 -43.30
CA PHE A 72 -5.59 -23.61 -42.20
C PHE A 72 -4.79 -22.47 -41.54
N LEU A 73 -4.33 -21.48 -42.30
CA LEU A 73 -3.67 -20.27 -41.78
C LEU A 73 -4.62 -19.42 -40.91
N LEU A 74 -5.89 -19.28 -41.30
CA LEU A 74 -6.89 -18.56 -40.50
C LEU A 74 -7.20 -19.32 -39.19
N ASP A 75 -7.39 -20.64 -39.25
CA ASP A 75 -7.63 -21.44 -38.05
C ASP A 75 -6.41 -21.41 -37.09
N ALA A 76 -5.18 -21.46 -37.63
CA ALA A 76 -3.96 -21.32 -36.83
C ALA A 76 -3.85 -19.94 -36.16
N LEU A 77 -4.14 -18.86 -36.90
CA LEU A 77 -4.17 -17.49 -36.36
C LEU A 77 -5.19 -17.33 -35.23
N LEU A 78 -6.34 -17.99 -35.33
CA LEU A 78 -7.39 -18.02 -34.30
C LEU A 78 -7.00 -18.83 -33.06
N ILE A 79 -6.11 -19.83 -33.20
CA ILE A 79 -5.61 -20.63 -32.07
C ILE A 79 -4.55 -19.87 -31.26
N MET A 80 -3.71 -19.06 -31.90
CA MET A 80 -2.57 -18.37 -31.25
C MET A 80 -2.93 -17.60 -29.96
N PRO A 81 -3.99 -16.77 -29.89
CA PRO A 81 -4.38 -16.08 -28.66
C PRO A 81 -4.63 -17.02 -27.48
N SER A 82 -5.21 -18.20 -27.72
CA SER A 82 -5.49 -19.18 -26.66
C SER A 82 -4.19 -19.67 -26.00
N ILE A 83 -3.15 -19.87 -26.81
CA ILE A 83 -1.82 -20.29 -26.34
C ILE A 83 -1.16 -19.13 -25.57
N CYS A 84 -1.25 -17.89 -26.05
CA CYS A 84 -0.72 -16.72 -25.37
C CYS A 84 -1.33 -16.53 -23.96
N PHE A 85 -2.64 -16.71 -23.78
CA PHE A 85 -3.28 -16.61 -22.46
C PHE A 85 -2.88 -17.75 -21.50
N ILE A 86 -2.63 -18.95 -22.01
CA ILE A 86 -2.09 -20.07 -21.21
C ILE A 86 -0.65 -19.77 -20.78
N ILE A 87 0.21 -19.26 -21.68
CA ILE A 87 1.59 -18.86 -21.35
C ILE A 87 1.58 -17.74 -20.31
N TYR A 88 0.74 -16.72 -20.47
CA TYR A 88 0.58 -15.63 -19.50
C TYR A 88 0.20 -16.16 -18.10
N GLY A 89 -0.77 -17.07 -18.00
CA GLY A 89 -1.12 -17.72 -16.73
C GLY A 89 0.04 -18.51 -16.11
N MET A 90 0.80 -19.26 -16.91
CA MET A 90 1.97 -20.00 -16.43
C MET A 90 3.10 -19.07 -15.96
N MET A 91 3.37 -17.97 -16.66
CA MET A 91 4.33 -16.96 -16.23
C MET A 91 3.88 -16.26 -14.94
N ALA A 92 2.58 -16.02 -14.77
CA ALA A 92 2.07 -15.45 -13.53
C ALA A 92 2.31 -16.39 -12.32
N LEU A 93 2.10 -17.72 -12.49
CA LEU A 93 2.43 -18.69 -11.44
C LEU A 93 3.92 -18.72 -11.10
N GLN A 94 4.80 -18.73 -12.11
CA GLN A 94 6.25 -18.81 -11.91
C GLN A 94 6.86 -17.57 -11.23
N ASN A 95 6.19 -16.42 -11.29
CA ASN A 95 6.64 -15.17 -10.70
C ASN A 95 5.84 -14.76 -9.44
N ASN A 96 4.97 -15.66 -8.93
CA ASN A 96 4.25 -15.45 -7.68
C ASN A 96 5.22 -15.30 -6.50
N GLY A 97 5.15 -14.17 -5.80
CA GLY A 97 6.03 -13.79 -4.69
C GLY A 97 7.17 -12.83 -5.07
N ARG A 98 7.40 -12.54 -6.37
CA ARG A 98 8.42 -11.55 -6.79
C ARG A 98 7.97 -10.10 -6.53
N PRO A 99 8.91 -9.17 -6.28
CA PRO A 99 8.60 -7.76 -6.15
C PRO A 99 8.21 -7.12 -7.49
N ILE A 100 7.39 -6.07 -7.45
CA ILE A 100 6.84 -5.43 -8.66
C ILE A 100 7.91 -4.84 -9.58
N ASN A 101 9.03 -4.38 -9.02
CA ASN A 101 10.09 -3.68 -9.76
C ASN A 101 11.09 -4.62 -10.46
N GLU A 102 10.96 -5.94 -10.31
CA GLU A 102 11.83 -6.92 -10.97
C GLU A 102 11.17 -7.51 -12.23
N ASP A 103 11.95 -7.63 -13.30
CA ASP A 103 11.49 -8.32 -14.50
C ASP A 103 11.21 -9.81 -14.23
N PRO A 104 10.13 -10.38 -14.81
CA PRO A 104 9.25 -9.82 -15.83
C PRO A 104 7.95 -9.19 -15.28
N VAL A 105 7.85 -8.85 -13.99
CA VAL A 105 6.58 -8.46 -13.36
C VAL A 105 5.92 -7.22 -13.99
N PRO A 106 6.66 -6.14 -14.36
CA PRO A 106 6.07 -4.99 -15.06
C PRO A 106 5.44 -5.36 -16.41
N ALA A 107 6.07 -6.25 -17.17
CA ALA A 107 5.56 -6.71 -18.47
C ALA A 107 4.29 -7.57 -18.30
N LEU A 108 4.21 -8.40 -17.26
CA LEU A 108 3.00 -9.15 -16.92
C LEU A 108 1.85 -8.21 -16.53
N LEU A 109 2.12 -7.14 -15.77
CA LEU A 109 1.13 -6.12 -15.40
C LEU A 109 0.60 -5.36 -16.63
N MET A 110 1.47 -5.04 -17.58
CA MET A 110 1.09 -4.45 -18.86
C MET A 110 0.18 -5.41 -19.66
N ALA A 111 0.54 -6.69 -19.77
CA ALA A 111 -0.28 -7.70 -20.45
C ALA A 111 -1.66 -7.89 -19.80
N ALA A 112 -1.72 -7.88 -18.46
CA ALA A 112 -2.97 -7.95 -17.70
C ALA A 112 -3.92 -6.78 -18.01
N THR A 113 -3.37 -5.58 -18.24
CA THR A 113 -4.13 -4.37 -18.54
C THR A 113 -4.86 -4.45 -19.89
N TYR A 114 -4.24 -5.06 -20.91
CA TYR A 114 -4.86 -5.25 -22.23
C TYR A 114 -5.69 -6.54 -22.34
N SER A 115 -5.60 -7.45 -21.38
CA SER A 115 -6.30 -8.74 -21.43
C SER A 115 -7.85 -8.64 -21.49
N PRO A 116 -8.52 -7.71 -20.78
CA PRO A 116 -9.97 -7.53 -20.87
C PRO A 116 -10.50 -7.09 -22.23
N THR A 117 -9.66 -6.54 -23.13
CA THR A 117 -10.06 -6.18 -24.50
C THR A 117 -9.66 -7.25 -25.50
N ILE A 118 -8.44 -7.80 -25.40
CA ILE A 118 -7.95 -8.82 -26.32
C ILE A 118 -8.71 -10.15 -26.16
N PHE A 119 -8.97 -10.60 -24.93
CA PHE A 119 -9.59 -11.91 -24.68
C PHE A 119 -11.01 -12.01 -25.27
N PRO A 120 -11.95 -11.07 -25.04
CA PRO A 120 -13.30 -11.20 -25.58
C PRO A 120 -13.35 -11.14 -27.11
N ILE A 121 -12.48 -10.34 -27.75
CA ILE A 121 -12.38 -10.24 -29.21
C ILE A 121 -11.90 -11.56 -29.81
N ALA A 122 -10.79 -12.11 -29.30
CA ALA A 122 -10.27 -13.41 -29.73
C ALA A 122 -11.28 -14.54 -29.50
N PHE A 123 -11.89 -14.59 -28.31
CA PHE A 123 -12.91 -15.58 -27.98
C PHE A 123 -14.11 -15.50 -28.93
N ALA A 124 -14.59 -14.30 -29.24
CA ALA A 124 -15.73 -14.11 -30.14
C ALA A 124 -15.45 -14.61 -31.56
N ALA A 125 -14.27 -14.34 -32.09
CA ALA A 125 -13.86 -14.82 -33.42
C ALA A 125 -13.77 -16.37 -33.45
N VAL A 126 -13.14 -16.98 -32.44
CA VAL A 126 -13.02 -18.44 -32.31
C VAL A 126 -14.38 -19.12 -32.14
N ALA A 127 -15.23 -18.61 -31.24
CA ALA A 127 -16.55 -19.18 -30.96
C ALA A 127 -17.52 -19.02 -32.15
N ALA A 128 -17.47 -17.88 -32.86
CA ALA A 128 -18.27 -17.69 -34.07
C ALA A 128 -17.83 -18.64 -35.21
N ASN A 129 -16.52 -18.86 -35.39
CA ASN A 129 -16.01 -19.83 -36.37
C ASN A 129 -16.45 -21.26 -36.02
N LEU A 130 -16.30 -21.67 -34.75
CA LEU A 130 -16.81 -22.96 -34.26
C LEU A 130 -18.30 -23.15 -34.57
N LEU A 131 -19.13 -22.15 -34.27
CA LEU A 131 -20.58 -22.24 -34.47
C LEU A 131 -20.96 -22.28 -35.96
N LYS A 132 -20.24 -21.56 -36.84
CA LYS A 132 -20.41 -21.63 -38.30
C LYS A 132 -20.02 -23.02 -38.82
N ALA A 133 -18.86 -23.55 -38.41
CA ALA A 133 -18.37 -24.86 -38.83
C ALA A 133 -19.29 -26.00 -38.33
N ALA A 134 -19.73 -25.95 -37.07
CA ALA A 134 -20.64 -26.92 -36.48
C ALA A 134 -22.06 -26.86 -37.08
N ALA A 135 -22.54 -25.68 -37.51
CA ALA A 135 -23.78 -25.56 -38.28
C ALA A 135 -23.66 -26.27 -39.63
N GLY A 136 -22.64 -25.94 -40.43
CA GLY A 136 -22.40 -26.56 -41.74
C GLY A 136 -22.27 -28.09 -41.66
N TRP A 137 -21.46 -28.59 -40.73
CA TRP A 137 -21.27 -30.03 -40.51
C TRP A 137 -22.55 -30.76 -40.09
N LYS A 138 -23.47 -30.11 -39.34
CA LYS A 138 -24.78 -30.68 -39.03
C LYS A 138 -25.76 -30.61 -40.20
N MET A 139 -25.67 -29.59 -41.06
CA MET A 139 -26.52 -29.47 -42.25
C MET A 139 -26.29 -30.60 -43.26
N GLU A 140 -25.05 -31.07 -43.42
CA GLU A 140 -24.71 -32.22 -44.28
C GLU A 140 -25.28 -33.57 -43.81
N ARG A 141 -25.82 -33.62 -42.59
CA ARG A 141 -26.39 -34.82 -41.93
C ARG A 141 -27.89 -34.72 -41.65
N GLY A 142 -28.52 -33.60 -42.03
CA GLY A 142 -29.90 -33.27 -41.69
C GLY A 142 -30.05 -32.72 -40.26
N VAL A 143 -30.46 -31.46 -40.15
CA VAL A 143 -30.60 -30.74 -38.87
C VAL A 143 -32.01 -30.16 -38.72
N THR A 144 -32.56 -30.15 -37.50
CA THR A 144 -33.82 -29.44 -37.21
C THR A 144 -33.64 -27.94 -37.39
N VAL A 145 -34.57 -27.25 -38.06
CA VAL A 145 -34.54 -25.78 -38.23
C VAL A 145 -34.28 -25.04 -36.92
N LEU A 146 -34.92 -25.44 -35.81
CA LEU A 146 -34.72 -24.79 -34.51
C LEU A 146 -33.26 -24.84 -34.04
N SER A 147 -32.62 -26.02 -34.10
CA SER A 147 -31.21 -26.17 -33.66
C SER A 147 -30.21 -25.51 -34.62
N LEU A 148 -30.55 -25.42 -35.91
CA LEU A 148 -29.78 -24.69 -36.90
C LEU A 148 -29.81 -23.18 -36.61
N GLU A 149 -31.00 -22.62 -36.39
CA GLU A 149 -31.17 -21.20 -36.06
C GLU A 149 -30.43 -20.82 -34.77
N TYR A 150 -30.45 -21.67 -33.74
CA TYR A 150 -29.63 -21.45 -32.53
C TYR A 150 -28.12 -21.41 -32.83
N LEU A 151 -27.59 -22.24 -33.74
CA LEU A 151 -26.16 -22.20 -34.10
C LEU A 151 -25.79 -20.99 -34.97
N LEU A 152 -26.69 -20.55 -35.86
CA LEU A 152 -26.44 -19.42 -36.75
C LEU A 152 -26.63 -18.06 -36.05
N SER A 153 -27.68 -17.91 -35.23
CA SER A 153 -27.99 -16.63 -34.59
C SER A 153 -27.23 -16.40 -33.28
N CYS A 154 -26.87 -17.42 -32.49
CA CYS A 154 -26.13 -17.26 -31.24
C CYS A 154 -24.60 -17.08 -31.42
N ARG A 155 -24.18 -16.29 -32.42
CA ARG A 155 -22.76 -15.99 -32.73
C ARG A 155 -22.17 -14.78 -31.97
N SER A 156 -22.86 -14.24 -30.96
CA SER A 156 -22.30 -13.25 -30.02
C SER A 156 -22.86 -13.43 -28.61
N VAL A 157 -22.22 -12.83 -27.60
CA VAL A 157 -22.70 -12.84 -26.20
C VAL A 157 -24.15 -12.34 -26.10
N PHE A 158 -24.46 -11.23 -26.78
CA PHE A 158 -25.79 -10.63 -26.75
C PHE A 158 -26.85 -11.51 -27.42
N SER A 159 -26.54 -12.12 -28.57
CA SER A 159 -27.51 -12.99 -29.24
C SER A 159 -27.66 -14.35 -28.55
N ALA A 160 -26.60 -14.90 -27.94
CA ALA A 160 -26.68 -16.12 -27.15
C ALA A 160 -27.63 -16.00 -25.94
N VAL A 161 -27.77 -14.80 -25.35
CA VAL A 161 -28.73 -14.52 -24.27
C VAL A 161 -30.12 -14.18 -24.82
N THR A 162 -30.22 -13.37 -25.88
CA THR A 162 -31.51 -12.86 -26.38
C THR A 162 -32.26 -13.83 -27.30
N THR A 163 -31.59 -14.61 -28.15
CA THR A 163 -32.23 -15.56 -29.07
C THR A 163 -33.08 -16.61 -28.34
N PRO A 164 -32.65 -17.22 -27.21
CA PRO A 164 -33.52 -18.06 -26.38
C PRO A 164 -34.80 -17.37 -25.88
N LEU A 165 -34.67 -16.13 -25.39
CA LEU A 165 -35.79 -15.35 -24.85
C LEU A 165 -36.80 -14.97 -25.95
N SER A 166 -36.32 -14.63 -27.15
CA SER A 166 -37.16 -14.32 -28.32
C SER A 166 -37.86 -15.55 -28.89
N LEU A 167 -37.18 -16.71 -28.92
CA LEU A 167 -37.77 -17.96 -29.42
C LEU A 167 -38.73 -18.63 -28.42
N ARG A 168 -38.60 -18.36 -27.11
CA ARG A 168 -39.45 -18.89 -26.02
C ARG A 168 -39.64 -20.41 -26.03
N ARG A 169 -38.60 -21.17 -26.41
CA ARG A 169 -38.61 -22.64 -26.38
C ARG A 169 -37.27 -23.18 -25.90
N ALA A 170 -37.31 -24.21 -25.04
CA ALA A 170 -36.11 -24.91 -24.62
C ALA A 170 -35.51 -25.72 -25.78
N ASN A 171 -34.18 -25.70 -25.88
CA ASN A 171 -33.39 -26.63 -26.68
C ASN A 171 -32.19 -27.07 -25.82
N ILE A 172 -31.79 -28.34 -25.91
CA ILE A 172 -30.64 -28.90 -25.15
C ILE A 172 -29.37 -28.08 -25.43
N LEU A 173 -29.23 -27.52 -26.63
CA LEU A 173 -28.10 -26.68 -27.04
C LEU A 173 -28.03 -25.31 -26.32
N MET A 174 -29.14 -24.82 -25.76
CA MET A 174 -29.24 -23.47 -25.17
C MET A 174 -28.31 -23.24 -23.96
N PRO A 175 -28.32 -24.07 -22.89
CA PRO A 175 -27.42 -23.87 -21.76
C PRO A 175 -25.94 -23.96 -22.16
N PHE A 176 -25.58 -24.82 -23.12
CA PHE A 176 -24.20 -24.89 -23.62
C PHE A 176 -23.77 -23.62 -24.37
N LEU A 177 -24.67 -23.00 -25.16
CA LEU A 177 -24.39 -21.72 -25.80
C LEU A 177 -24.21 -20.58 -24.78
N VAL A 178 -25.07 -20.50 -23.77
CA VAL A 178 -24.95 -19.48 -22.71
C VAL A 178 -23.67 -19.68 -21.90
N ALA A 179 -23.33 -20.92 -21.54
CA ALA A 179 -22.09 -21.25 -20.84
C ALA A 179 -20.85 -20.91 -21.69
N LEU A 180 -20.85 -21.27 -22.99
CA LEU A 180 -19.77 -20.94 -23.92
C LEU A 180 -19.54 -19.42 -23.96
N TRP A 181 -20.59 -18.64 -24.19
CA TRP A 181 -20.47 -17.19 -24.32
C TRP A 181 -20.19 -16.47 -22.99
N ALA A 182 -20.54 -17.06 -21.84
CA ALA A 182 -20.14 -16.56 -20.53
C ALA A 182 -18.61 -16.61 -20.32
N MET A 183 -17.89 -17.53 -20.97
CA MET A 183 -16.43 -17.60 -20.88
C MET A 183 -15.73 -16.37 -21.47
N SER A 184 -16.38 -15.63 -22.39
CA SER A 184 -15.84 -14.42 -23.01
C SER A 184 -15.57 -13.29 -22.00
N PRO A 185 -16.58 -12.77 -21.25
CA PRO A 185 -16.34 -11.78 -20.20
C PRO A 185 -15.59 -12.36 -18.99
N LEU A 186 -15.82 -13.63 -18.62
CA LEU A 186 -15.14 -14.25 -17.48
C LEU A 186 -13.62 -14.36 -17.71
N GLY A 187 -13.17 -14.85 -18.87
CA GLY A 187 -11.75 -14.98 -19.18
C GLY A 187 -11.01 -13.64 -19.25
N GLY A 188 -11.62 -12.64 -19.88
CA GLY A 188 -11.06 -11.28 -19.95
C GLY A 188 -10.93 -10.60 -18.59
N GLN A 189 -11.94 -10.73 -17.72
CA GLN A 189 -11.86 -10.22 -16.34
C GLN A 189 -10.92 -11.05 -15.46
N ALA A 190 -10.86 -12.37 -15.66
CA ALA A 190 -9.96 -13.25 -14.92
C ALA A 190 -8.51 -12.89 -15.15
N ALA A 191 -8.09 -12.70 -16.41
CA ALA A 191 -6.71 -12.33 -16.74
C ALA A 191 -6.22 -11.09 -16.00
N LEU A 192 -7.04 -10.04 -15.87
CA LEU A 192 -6.70 -8.85 -15.07
C LEU A 192 -6.67 -9.13 -13.56
N ARG A 193 -7.57 -9.98 -13.05
CA ARG A 193 -7.76 -10.24 -11.62
C ARG A 193 -6.89 -11.36 -11.04
N ILE A 194 -6.04 -11.99 -11.86
CA ILE A 194 -5.05 -12.99 -11.42
C ILE A 194 -4.05 -12.39 -10.46
N MET A 195 -3.64 -11.13 -10.64
CA MET A 195 -2.50 -10.55 -9.94
C MET A 195 -2.96 -9.50 -8.92
N GLY A 196 -2.75 -9.79 -7.64
CA GLY A 196 -2.86 -8.82 -6.55
C GLY A 196 -1.48 -8.29 -6.13
N MET A 197 -1.45 -7.07 -5.61
CA MET A 197 -0.26 -6.45 -5.02
C MET A 197 -0.41 -6.47 -3.50
N ILE A 198 0.57 -7.01 -2.77
CA ILE A 198 0.53 -7.15 -1.31
C ILE A 198 1.91 -6.80 -0.74
N PRO A 199 2.03 -6.12 0.42
CA PRO A 199 3.33 -5.90 1.07
C PRO A 199 4.07 -7.21 1.34
N SER A 200 5.38 -7.23 1.16
CA SER A 200 6.21 -8.40 1.43
C SER A 200 5.94 -8.96 2.83
N GLN A 201 5.67 -10.26 2.89
CA GLN A 201 5.50 -11.01 4.14
C GLN A 201 6.76 -11.82 4.50
N ILE A 202 7.85 -11.65 3.74
CA ILE A 202 9.13 -12.34 3.99
C ILE A 202 9.89 -11.54 5.05
N SER A 203 9.84 -12.02 6.28
CA SER A 203 10.61 -11.50 7.42
C SER A 203 11.93 -12.25 7.57
N GLU A 204 13.05 -11.58 7.34
CA GLU A 204 14.38 -12.08 7.68
C GLU A 204 14.67 -11.88 9.18
N SER A 205 15.38 -12.83 9.79
CA SER A 205 15.85 -12.71 11.18
C SER A 205 17.07 -11.78 11.22
N GLN A 206 16.97 -10.65 11.92
CA GLN A 206 17.98 -9.59 11.96
C GLN A 206 18.40 -9.31 13.42
N PRO A 207 19.71 -9.27 13.73
CA PRO A 207 20.18 -8.90 15.07
C PRO A 207 20.25 -7.37 15.26
N PHE A 208 19.91 -6.94 16.47
CA PHE A 208 19.93 -5.56 16.93
C PHE A 208 20.70 -5.45 18.25
N GLU A 209 21.23 -4.27 18.51
CA GLU A 209 21.84 -3.86 19.77
C GLU A 209 21.11 -2.61 20.29
N TYR A 210 20.96 -2.50 21.61
CA TYR A 210 20.42 -1.29 22.25
C TYR A 210 21.13 -1.01 23.59
N LEU A 211 21.18 0.26 23.99
CA LEU A 211 21.75 0.66 25.27
C LEU A 211 20.86 0.19 26.43
N GLU A 212 21.46 -0.46 27.44
CA GLU A 212 20.80 -0.77 28.70
C GLU A 212 20.59 0.50 29.53
N PHE A 213 19.38 0.73 30.05
CA PHE A 213 19.12 1.86 30.94
C PHE A 213 19.90 1.69 32.25
N MET A 214 19.95 0.47 32.81
CA MET A 214 20.72 0.14 34.02
C MET A 214 22.22 -0.06 33.73
N SER A 215 22.81 0.80 32.89
CA SER A 215 24.23 0.80 32.52
C SER A 215 25.10 1.56 33.55
N VAL A 216 26.40 1.30 33.58
CA VAL A 216 27.32 1.80 34.62
C VAL A 216 27.53 3.32 34.51
N PHE A 217 27.44 4.03 35.65
CA PHE A 217 27.71 5.46 35.73
C PHE A 217 29.21 5.78 35.60
N PRO A 218 29.67 6.58 34.61
CA PRO A 218 31.08 6.59 34.19
C PRO A 218 31.97 7.64 34.88
N HIS A 219 31.47 8.45 35.83
CA HIS A 219 32.27 9.46 36.51
C HIS A 219 31.91 9.66 38.00
N SER A 220 32.88 10.12 38.79
CA SER A 220 32.78 10.32 40.24
C SER A 220 32.49 11.79 40.62
N GLY A 221 31.57 12.43 39.91
CA GLY A 221 31.25 13.86 40.04
C GLY A 221 31.97 14.73 38.99
N PRO A 222 31.82 16.06 39.03
CA PRO A 222 32.27 16.95 37.94
C PRO A 222 33.77 17.31 38.00
N LEU A 223 34.40 17.23 39.17
CA LEU A 223 35.80 17.63 39.38
C LEU A 223 36.82 16.48 39.22
N GLY A 224 36.38 15.22 39.13
CA GLY A 224 37.25 14.07 38.90
C GLY A 224 37.68 13.93 37.43
N SER A 225 38.77 13.22 37.15
CA SER A 225 39.38 13.13 35.81
C SER A 225 38.43 12.59 34.71
N SER A 226 37.62 11.57 35.02
CA SER A 226 36.59 11.09 34.09
C SER A 226 35.45 12.09 33.92
N GLY A 227 35.13 12.83 35.00
CA GLY A 227 34.11 13.88 35.01
C GLY A 227 34.50 15.03 34.10
N SER A 228 35.70 15.59 34.25
CA SER A 228 36.18 16.71 33.43
C SER A 228 36.32 16.36 31.94
N SER A 229 36.64 15.10 31.60
CA SER A 229 36.67 14.61 30.22
C SER A 229 35.27 14.41 29.62
N LEU A 230 34.29 13.94 30.40
CA LEU A 230 32.95 13.62 29.89
C LEU A 230 31.97 14.80 29.96
N MET A 231 32.14 15.73 30.91
CA MET A 231 31.19 16.81 31.18
C MET A 231 30.72 17.58 29.94
N PRO A 232 31.59 17.96 28.97
CA PRO A 232 31.13 18.68 27.78
C PRO A 232 30.11 17.88 26.95
N SER A 233 30.23 16.56 26.91
CA SER A 233 29.30 15.66 26.20
C SER A 233 27.99 15.41 26.98
N ILE A 234 28.09 15.28 28.31
CA ILE A 234 26.92 15.15 29.20
C ILE A 234 26.10 16.44 29.16
N GLN A 235 26.76 17.59 29.32
CA GLN A 235 26.14 18.90 29.27
C GLN A 235 25.58 19.21 27.87
N GLY A 236 26.34 18.92 26.80
CA GLY A 236 25.88 19.13 25.42
C GLY A 236 24.62 18.33 25.07
N THR A 237 24.58 17.04 25.41
CA THR A 237 23.39 16.19 25.17
C THR A 237 22.21 16.62 26.03
N PHE A 238 22.39 16.86 27.34
CA PHE A 238 21.30 17.23 28.23
C PHE A 238 20.71 18.61 27.91
N ILE A 239 21.57 19.61 27.65
CA ILE A 239 21.11 20.95 27.23
C ILE A 239 20.45 20.90 25.86
N SER A 240 20.92 20.07 24.92
CA SER A 240 20.25 19.87 23.63
C SER A 240 18.84 19.30 23.80
N ALA A 241 18.67 18.26 24.64
CA ALA A 241 17.36 17.70 24.97
C ALA A 241 16.42 18.74 25.60
N LEU A 242 16.87 19.51 26.61
CA LEU A 242 16.07 20.59 27.21
C LEU A 242 15.77 21.74 26.24
N SER A 243 16.68 22.05 25.30
CA SER A 243 16.52 23.11 24.30
C SER A 243 15.67 22.70 23.10
N SER A 244 15.32 21.41 22.98
CA SER A 244 14.62 20.91 21.79
C SER A 244 13.18 21.47 21.66
N PRO A 245 12.65 21.62 20.43
CA PRO A 245 11.28 22.07 20.19
C PRO A 245 10.21 21.14 20.78
N GLU A 246 8.97 21.63 20.84
CA GLU A 246 7.83 20.86 21.36
C GLU A 246 7.55 19.61 20.52
N GLU A 247 7.66 19.68 19.18
CA GLU A 247 7.51 18.53 18.28
C GLU A 247 8.57 17.46 18.53
N VAL A 248 9.78 17.87 18.93
CA VAL A 248 10.86 16.94 19.30
C VAL A 248 10.66 16.38 20.70
N LYS A 249 10.04 17.13 21.63
CA LYS A 249 9.73 16.65 22.99
C LYS A 249 8.55 15.68 23.02
N THR A 250 7.49 15.94 22.24
CA THR A 250 6.29 15.09 22.14
C THR A 250 6.41 13.97 21.12
N GLY A 251 7.29 14.08 20.10
CA GLY A 251 7.50 13.03 19.11
C GLY A 251 8.17 11.75 19.66
N PRO A 252 8.05 10.60 18.97
CA PRO A 252 8.54 9.29 19.42
C PRO A 252 10.07 9.09 19.40
N ARG A 253 10.82 10.12 19.02
CA ARG A 253 12.29 10.15 18.98
C ARG A 253 12.84 11.41 19.63
N ASP A 254 14.08 11.38 20.05
CA ASP A 254 14.81 12.56 20.51
C ASP A 254 15.45 13.35 19.35
N ALA A 255 16.18 14.42 19.69
CA ALA A 255 16.88 15.28 18.72
C ALA A 255 18.03 14.57 17.96
N PHE A 256 18.48 13.40 18.42
CA PHE A 256 19.55 12.60 17.80
C PHE A 256 18.98 11.40 17.02
N GLY A 257 17.67 11.15 17.09
CA GLY A 257 16.96 10.09 16.39
C GLY A 257 16.74 8.81 17.21
N ASN A 258 17.13 8.79 18.49
CA ASN A 258 17.01 7.62 19.37
C ASN A 258 15.56 7.35 19.77
N VAL A 259 15.22 6.10 20.09
CA VAL A 259 13.83 5.68 20.37
C VAL A 259 13.44 6.05 21.80
N LYS A 260 12.38 6.86 21.97
CA LYS A 260 11.88 7.15 23.31
C LYS A 260 11.03 6.02 23.87
N ILE A 261 11.03 5.92 25.20
CA ILE A 261 10.26 4.94 25.97
C ILE A 261 8.99 5.60 26.51
N PRO A 262 7.79 5.06 26.22
CA PRO A 262 6.55 5.56 26.82
C PRO A 262 6.56 5.41 28.34
N MET A 263 5.96 6.37 29.04
CA MET A 263 5.73 6.31 30.48
C MET A 263 4.44 5.51 30.75
N LEU A 264 4.61 4.31 31.32
CA LEU A 264 3.56 3.31 31.49
C LEU A 264 2.43 3.81 32.41
N GLU A 265 2.79 4.62 33.41
CA GLU A 265 1.91 5.19 34.43
C GLU A 265 0.78 6.06 33.84
N HIS A 266 0.92 6.53 32.59
CA HIS A 266 -0.12 7.27 31.88
C HIS A 266 -1.26 6.37 31.39
N TYR A 267 -0.94 5.18 30.88
CA TYR A 267 -1.88 4.36 30.10
C TYR A 267 -3.06 3.80 30.91
N PRO A 268 -2.91 3.29 32.15
CA PRO A 268 -4.04 2.82 32.96
C PRO A 268 -5.11 3.88 33.26
N GLN A 269 -4.82 5.16 33.01
CA GLN A 269 -5.75 6.28 33.19
C GLN A 269 -6.49 6.65 31.89
N THR A 270 -6.00 6.22 30.73
CA THR A 270 -6.49 6.65 29.40
C THR A 270 -6.98 5.50 28.53
N THR A 271 -6.45 4.29 28.67
CA THR A 271 -6.68 3.16 27.78
C THR A 271 -6.67 1.82 28.52
N THR A 272 -7.47 0.86 28.02
CA THR A 272 -7.43 -0.54 28.47
C THR A 272 -6.32 -1.29 27.75
N ALA A 273 -5.60 -2.16 28.46
CA ALA A 273 -4.62 -3.05 27.85
C ALA A 273 -5.27 -4.14 26.98
N ASP A 274 -4.54 -4.62 25.98
CA ASP A 274 -4.82 -5.85 25.25
C ASP A 274 -4.80 -7.08 26.18
N ALA A 275 -5.35 -8.22 25.73
CA ALA A 275 -5.37 -9.47 26.49
C ALA A 275 -3.97 -9.97 26.94
N ASP A 276 -2.92 -9.62 26.19
CA ASP A 276 -1.51 -9.94 26.47
C ASP A 276 -0.78 -8.85 27.32
N GLY A 277 -1.53 -7.91 27.89
CA GLY A 277 -1.02 -6.84 28.77
C GLY A 277 -0.40 -5.63 28.06
N TRP A 278 -0.56 -5.50 26.74
CA TRP A 278 0.02 -4.42 25.94
C TRP A 278 -0.86 -3.17 25.89
N TYR A 279 -0.22 -2.00 25.90
CA TYR A 279 -0.82 -0.71 25.57
C TYR A 279 -0.26 -0.23 24.23
N SER A 280 -1.12 0.02 23.25
CA SER A 280 -0.72 0.54 21.93
C SER A 280 -0.43 2.04 21.99
N THR A 281 0.60 2.48 21.28
CA THR A 281 1.01 3.89 21.20
C THR A 281 0.51 4.56 19.92
N SER A 282 0.33 5.89 19.93
CA SER A 282 0.14 6.65 18.69
C SER A 282 1.44 6.65 17.87
N PRO A 283 1.44 6.29 16.57
CA PRO A 283 2.63 6.33 15.72
C PRO A 283 3.29 7.71 15.64
N ASN A 284 2.50 8.78 15.84
CA ASN A 284 2.95 10.17 15.82
C ASN A 284 3.35 10.70 17.22
N GLY A 285 3.13 9.93 18.28
CA GLY A 285 3.39 10.34 19.67
C GLY A 285 2.34 11.27 20.29
N SER A 286 1.27 11.62 19.56
CA SER A 286 0.24 12.61 19.96
C SER A 286 -0.34 12.41 21.36
N ASP A 287 -0.54 11.15 21.74
CA ASP A 287 -1.24 10.74 22.97
C ASP A 287 -0.28 9.96 23.91
N THR A 288 1.03 10.21 23.79
CA THR A 288 2.07 9.50 24.54
C THR A 288 2.91 10.46 25.38
N ILE A 289 2.87 10.29 26.70
CA ILE A 289 3.87 10.88 27.61
C ILE A 289 5.10 9.97 27.62
N TRP A 290 6.28 10.53 27.37
CA TRP A 290 7.56 9.80 27.37
C TRP A 290 8.21 9.84 28.76
N SER A 291 8.89 8.76 29.17
CA SER A 291 9.58 8.71 30.47
C SER A 291 10.88 9.51 30.50
N ALA A 292 11.40 9.92 29.34
CA ALA A 292 12.56 10.78 29.16
C ALA A 292 12.41 11.64 27.88
N ILE A 293 13.15 12.75 27.81
CA ILE A 293 13.32 13.55 26.59
C ILE A 293 14.36 12.89 25.66
N MET A 294 15.36 12.22 26.25
CA MET A 294 16.35 11.42 25.51
C MET A 294 15.79 10.03 25.18
N GLY A 295 16.14 9.50 24.01
CA GLY A 295 15.82 8.13 23.62
C GLY A 295 16.92 7.14 23.97
N ILE A 296 16.58 5.85 23.87
CA ILE A 296 17.55 4.76 23.90
C ILE A 296 18.09 4.56 22.46
N PRO A 297 19.41 4.67 22.24
CA PRO A 297 20.00 4.40 20.93
C PRO A 297 19.90 2.91 20.59
N VAL A 298 19.60 2.63 19.32
CA VAL A 298 19.48 1.28 18.77
C VAL A 298 20.32 1.17 17.50
N ALA A 299 21.02 0.05 17.32
CA ALA A 299 21.81 -0.26 16.13
C ALA A 299 21.43 -1.64 15.57
N THR A 300 21.71 -1.87 14.29
CA THR A 300 21.47 -3.16 13.63
C THR A 300 22.61 -3.53 12.70
N LYS A 301 22.80 -4.83 12.43
CA LYS A 301 23.89 -5.34 11.60
C LYS A 301 23.78 -4.81 10.15
N GLY A 302 24.70 -3.93 9.78
CA GLY A 302 24.71 -3.25 8.47
C GLY A 302 23.98 -1.91 8.43
N GLY A 303 23.44 -1.44 9.57
CA GLY A 303 22.70 -0.18 9.65
C GLY A 303 21.26 -0.26 9.12
N PHE A 304 20.47 0.76 9.42
CA PHE A 304 19.09 0.88 8.94
C PHE A 304 19.08 1.28 7.46
N SER A 305 18.66 0.35 6.60
CA SER A 305 18.54 0.55 5.15
C SER A 305 17.21 1.23 4.82
N GLN A 306 17.21 2.15 3.85
CA GLN A 306 15.98 2.69 3.27
C GLN A 306 15.18 1.58 2.55
N GLY A 307 13.85 1.69 2.52
CA GLY A 307 12.99 0.66 1.91
C GLY A 307 12.96 -0.67 2.66
N GLN A 308 13.28 -0.68 3.96
CA GLN A 308 13.17 -1.85 4.84
C GLN A 308 12.47 -1.45 6.13
N ASN A 309 11.47 -2.23 6.52
CA ASN A 309 10.77 -2.10 7.79
C ASN A 309 11.35 -3.10 8.78
N TYR A 310 11.53 -2.68 10.03
CA TYR A 310 12.14 -3.48 11.09
C TYR A 310 11.19 -3.56 12.29
N SER A 311 11.16 -4.68 13.01
CA SER A 311 10.50 -4.75 14.32
C SER A 311 11.17 -5.69 15.31
N PHE A 312 11.25 -5.26 16.57
CA PHE A 312 11.94 -5.95 17.66
C PHE A 312 11.39 -5.45 19.01
N ALA A 313 11.37 -6.31 20.03
CA ALA A 313 10.98 -5.92 21.39
C ALA A 313 12.23 -5.71 22.27
N ILE A 314 12.34 -4.56 22.92
CA ILE A 314 13.42 -4.28 23.88
C ILE A 314 12.89 -4.41 25.31
N ASN A 315 13.67 -5.06 26.18
CA ASN A 315 13.46 -5.04 27.62
C ASN A 315 14.24 -3.85 28.19
N THR A 316 13.57 -2.97 28.93
CA THR A 316 14.19 -1.76 29.48
C THR A 316 13.57 -1.36 30.82
N SER A 317 14.07 -0.26 31.38
CA SER A 317 13.56 0.34 32.62
C SER A 317 13.72 1.85 32.60
N TYR A 318 13.09 2.52 33.56
CA TYR A 318 13.32 3.94 33.86
C TYR A 318 13.00 4.24 35.33
N MET A 319 13.54 5.33 35.86
CA MET A 319 13.16 5.83 37.18
C MET A 319 11.80 6.52 37.10
N THR A 320 10.94 6.25 38.07
CA THR A 320 9.63 6.90 38.21
C THR A 320 9.55 7.55 39.59
N ALA A 321 9.11 8.80 39.63
CA ALA A 321 9.04 9.63 40.82
C ALA A 321 7.59 9.92 41.18
N HIS A 322 7.16 9.52 42.38
CA HIS A 322 5.84 9.86 42.91
C HIS A 322 5.99 10.98 43.95
N CYS A 323 5.56 12.18 43.60
CA CYS A 323 5.76 13.40 44.38
C CYS A 323 4.45 14.00 44.92
N SER A 324 4.51 14.54 46.13
CA SER A 324 3.48 15.41 46.71
C SER A 324 4.04 16.78 47.07
N LEU A 325 3.36 17.85 46.67
CA LEU A 325 3.79 19.23 46.86
C LEU A 325 3.07 19.89 48.05
N HIS A 326 3.86 20.61 48.85
CA HIS A 326 3.42 21.34 50.03
C HIS A 326 4.03 22.75 50.01
N ARG A 327 3.19 23.78 50.10
CA ARG A 327 3.66 25.17 50.24
C ARG A 327 3.95 25.46 51.72
N VAL A 328 5.20 25.77 52.02
CA VAL A 328 5.70 26.18 53.33
C VAL A 328 5.50 27.70 53.51
N GLN A 329 5.57 28.20 54.75
CA GLN A 329 5.46 29.62 55.07
C GLN A 329 6.50 30.48 54.31
N ALA A 330 6.23 31.78 54.21
CA ALA A 330 7.16 32.74 53.61
C ALA A 330 8.48 32.82 54.41
N VAL A 331 9.60 32.82 53.69
CA VAL A 331 10.96 32.87 54.22
C VAL A 331 11.74 33.91 53.42
N ASP A 332 12.27 34.94 54.09
CA ASP A 332 13.03 35.99 53.43
C ASP A 332 14.27 35.43 52.71
N PHE A 333 14.72 36.09 51.64
CA PHE A 333 15.84 35.59 50.83
C PHE A 333 17.11 35.30 51.65
N LYS A 334 17.42 36.07 52.70
CA LYS A 334 18.62 35.87 53.51
C LYS A 334 18.47 34.64 54.41
N SER A 335 17.30 34.39 54.96
CA SER A 335 17.00 33.15 55.68
C SER A 335 17.00 31.94 54.75
N TRP A 336 16.42 32.04 53.55
CA TRP A 336 16.48 30.99 52.52
C TRP A 336 17.92 30.67 52.12
N TYR A 337 18.74 31.69 51.80
CA TYR A 337 20.13 31.53 51.42
C TYR A 337 20.94 30.81 52.52
N ASN A 338 20.79 31.24 53.78
CA ASN A 338 21.46 30.59 54.92
C ASN A 338 20.96 29.16 55.16
N TYR A 339 19.67 28.87 54.96
CA TYR A 339 19.12 27.51 55.03
C TYR A 339 19.70 26.62 53.92
N MET A 340 19.69 27.10 52.68
CA MET A 340 20.19 26.39 51.49
C MET A 340 21.67 26.03 51.63
N TYR A 341 22.52 26.97 52.05
CA TYR A 341 23.95 26.69 52.25
C TYR A 341 24.25 25.83 53.48
N LYS A 342 23.36 25.76 54.47
CA LYS A 342 23.52 24.94 55.69
C LYS A 342 22.97 23.52 55.55
N THR A 343 21.98 23.29 54.70
CA THR A 343 21.22 22.03 54.62
C THR A 343 21.13 21.42 53.21
N GLY A 344 21.23 22.23 52.16
CA GLY A 344 21.15 21.80 50.77
C GLY A 344 22.48 21.25 50.27
N ILE A 345 22.74 19.97 50.54
CA ILE A 345 23.93 19.22 50.06
C ILE A 345 24.09 19.38 48.54
N TYR A 346 22.98 19.34 47.80
CA TYR A 346 22.93 19.62 46.37
C TYR A 346 22.03 20.86 46.15
N ASN A 347 22.59 21.96 45.67
CA ASN A 347 21.84 23.20 45.45
C ASN A 347 22.30 23.94 44.19
N THR A 348 21.38 24.69 43.57
CA THR A 348 21.65 25.46 42.34
C THR A 348 22.36 26.80 42.62
N GLY A 349 22.73 27.09 43.87
CA GLY A 349 23.24 28.39 44.32
C GLY A 349 22.26 29.55 44.16
N ARG A 350 21.02 29.27 43.75
CA ARG A 350 19.98 30.23 43.37
C ARG A 350 18.73 30.02 44.23
N VAL A 351 17.77 29.21 43.76
CA VAL A 351 16.45 29.04 44.39
C VAL A 351 16.01 27.59 44.57
N LEU A 352 16.77 26.60 44.09
CA LEU A 352 16.45 25.17 44.25
C LEU A 352 17.54 24.44 45.02
N MET A 353 17.13 23.55 45.92
CA MET A 353 17.95 22.51 46.51
C MET A 353 17.28 21.15 46.50
N ILE A 354 18.10 20.10 46.47
CA ILE A 354 17.73 18.70 46.56
C ILE A 354 18.47 18.09 47.74
N ARG A 355 17.76 17.28 48.52
CA ARG A 355 18.33 16.42 49.58
C ARG A 355 17.61 15.09 49.59
N SER A 356 18.28 14.00 49.96
CA SER A 356 17.56 12.79 50.37
C SER A 356 16.99 12.97 51.79
N ALA A 357 15.91 12.26 52.12
CA ALA A 357 15.40 12.25 53.49
C ALA A 357 16.35 11.49 54.44
N GLU A 358 16.94 10.40 53.96
CA GLU A 358 17.88 9.54 54.68
C GLU A 358 19.15 9.26 53.88
N ALA A 359 20.20 8.76 54.54
CA ALA A 359 21.43 8.31 53.90
C ALA A 359 21.31 6.84 53.47
N ARG A 360 21.35 6.58 52.16
CA ARG A 360 21.13 5.24 51.58
C ARG A 360 22.43 4.48 51.29
N THR A 361 22.30 3.16 51.15
CA THR A 361 23.34 2.24 50.69
C THR A 361 22.76 1.22 49.71
N MET A 362 23.61 0.54 48.94
CA MET A 362 23.24 -0.54 47.99
C MET A 362 22.39 -1.69 48.58
N PHE A 363 22.34 -1.80 49.92
CA PHE A 363 21.59 -2.81 50.66
C PHE A 363 20.22 -2.33 51.17
N SER A 364 19.83 -1.07 50.88
CA SER A 364 18.53 -0.53 51.29
C SER A 364 17.36 -1.32 50.69
N LYS A 365 16.28 -1.46 51.46
CA LYS A 365 15.06 -2.21 51.10
C LYS A 365 13.81 -1.34 50.98
N THR A 366 13.90 -0.06 51.35
CA THR A 366 12.86 0.96 51.15
C THR A 366 13.07 1.69 49.83
N PRO A 367 12.05 2.35 49.25
CA PRO A 367 12.24 3.23 48.11
C PRO A 367 13.07 4.47 48.50
N MET A 368 13.50 5.25 47.51
CA MET A 368 14.40 6.38 47.75
C MET A 368 13.64 7.70 47.84
N ASP A 369 13.57 8.24 49.06
CA ASP A 369 12.88 9.51 49.33
C ASP A 369 13.79 10.71 49.06
N LEU A 370 13.42 11.50 48.05
CA LEU A 370 13.97 12.82 47.75
C LEU A 370 13.06 13.92 48.27
N ILE A 371 13.68 15.04 48.64
CA ILE A 371 13.00 16.27 49.02
C ILE A 371 13.58 17.39 48.14
N LEU A 372 12.75 17.94 47.26
CA LEU A 372 13.03 19.17 46.52
C LEU A 372 12.47 20.35 47.32
N GLU A 373 13.27 21.38 47.54
CA GLU A 373 12.83 22.63 48.17
C GLU A 373 13.20 23.79 47.23
N ALA A 374 12.18 24.52 46.77
CA ALA A 374 12.31 25.60 45.79
C ALA A 374 11.67 26.90 46.31
N TRP A 375 12.39 28.02 46.25
CA TRP A 375 11.93 29.31 46.78
C TRP A 375 11.45 30.26 45.68
N TYR A 376 10.34 30.96 45.95
CA TYR A 376 9.65 31.82 45.00
C TYR A 376 9.58 33.27 45.50
N TYR A 377 10.42 34.13 44.92
CA TYR A 377 10.63 35.52 45.37
C TYR A 377 9.35 36.37 45.50
N PRO A 378 8.41 36.42 44.52
CA PRO A 378 7.29 37.39 44.58
C PRO A 378 6.36 37.26 45.79
N ASN A 379 6.29 36.07 46.42
CA ASN A 379 5.55 35.83 47.68
C ASN A 379 6.48 35.40 48.84
N GLU A 380 7.80 35.34 48.61
CA GLU A 380 8.84 34.72 49.45
C GLU A 380 8.52 33.27 49.92
N THR A 381 7.63 32.55 49.24
CA THR A 381 7.17 31.20 49.63
C THR A 381 8.15 30.11 49.23
N VAL A 382 8.28 29.06 50.06
CA VAL A 382 9.01 27.84 49.70
C VAL A 382 8.03 26.73 49.32
N THR A 383 8.26 26.12 48.17
CA THR A 383 7.57 24.93 47.67
C THR A 383 8.43 23.71 47.98
N ASN A 384 7.94 22.84 48.87
CA ASN A 384 8.57 21.57 49.23
C ASN A 384 7.85 20.44 48.48
N ALA A 385 8.59 19.61 47.76
CA ALA A 385 8.09 18.42 47.10
C ALA A 385 8.78 17.18 47.68
N THR A 386 8.02 16.33 48.36
CA THR A 386 8.48 15.02 48.84
C THR A 386 8.22 13.97 47.76
N CYS A 387 9.26 13.28 47.31
CA CYS A 387 9.24 12.43 46.13
C CYS A 387 9.82 11.03 46.41
N VAL A 388 9.00 9.99 46.22
CA VAL A 388 9.40 8.59 46.32
C VAL A 388 9.91 8.12 44.95
N LEU A 389 11.20 7.77 44.83
CA LEU A 389 11.75 7.17 43.61
C LEU A 389 11.68 5.64 43.64
N THR A 390 11.26 5.07 42.50
CA THR A 390 11.29 3.63 42.20
C THR A 390 11.71 3.38 40.74
N THR A 391 11.93 2.12 40.36
CA THR A 391 12.22 1.70 38.98
C THR A 391 11.00 1.00 38.37
N MET A 392 10.55 1.49 37.22
CA MET A 392 9.59 0.76 36.37
C MET A 392 10.35 -0.10 35.36
N HIS A 393 9.97 -1.37 35.21
CA HIS A 393 10.48 -2.26 34.16
C HIS A 393 9.41 -2.46 33.09
N ALA A 394 9.80 -2.33 31.82
CA ALA A 394 8.88 -2.39 30.69
C ALA A 394 9.48 -3.12 29.48
N GLU A 395 8.62 -3.82 28.75
CA GLU A 395 8.92 -4.38 27.43
C GLU A 395 8.29 -3.47 26.38
N VAL A 396 9.09 -3.05 25.41
CA VAL A 396 8.70 -2.06 24.40
C VAL A 396 8.90 -2.66 23.03
N ASP A 397 7.81 -2.86 22.30
CA ASP A 397 7.80 -3.32 20.91
C ASP A 397 8.07 -2.12 20.01
N VAL A 398 9.23 -2.12 19.36
CA VAL A 398 9.72 -1.02 18.51
C VAL A 398 9.51 -1.41 17.04
N ALA A 399 8.98 -0.46 16.26
CA ALA A 399 8.89 -0.57 14.81
C ALA A 399 9.73 0.55 14.15
N CYS A 400 10.37 0.26 13.02
CA CYS A 400 11.11 1.25 12.25
C CYS A 400 10.72 1.17 10.76
N GLN A 401 10.53 2.32 10.11
CA GLN A 401 10.50 2.43 8.66
C GLN A 401 11.82 3.07 8.20
N GLY A 402 12.70 2.27 7.59
CA GLY A 402 14.10 2.64 7.41
C GLY A 402 14.77 2.96 8.76
N SER A 403 15.36 4.14 8.88
CA SER A 403 15.93 4.67 10.13
C SER A 403 14.91 5.37 11.05
N LEU A 404 13.64 5.45 10.66
CA LEU A 404 12.59 6.12 11.44
C LEU A 404 11.97 5.14 12.45
N CYS A 405 12.67 4.91 13.57
CA CYS A 405 12.21 4.03 14.65
C CYS A 405 11.25 4.73 15.64
N GLY A 406 10.38 3.95 16.30
CA GLY A 406 9.52 4.41 17.38
C GLY A 406 8.86 3.24 18.13
N ALA A 407 8.49 3.47 19.39
CA ALA A 407 7.70 2.51 20.16
C ALA A 407 6.29 2.37 19.55
N ARG A 408 5.85 1.13 19.29
CA ARG A 408 4.53 0.74 18.75
C ARG A 408 3.55 0.32 19.85
N ARG A 409 4.06 -0.32 20.91
CA ARG A 409 3.30 -0.70 22.12
C ARG A 409 4.27 -0.98 23.27
N ILE A 410 3.75 -0.85 24.49
CA ILE A 410 4.49 -1.07 25.74
C ILE A 410 3.70 -2.00 26.67
N ARG A 411 4.39 -2.84 27.45
CA ARG A 411 3.78 -3.55 28.59
C ARG A 411 4.69 -3.52 29.81
N ARG A 412 4.10 -3.76 30.99
CA ARG A 412 4.87 -3.92 32.24
C ARG A 412 5.63 -5.25 32.21
N ILE A 413 6.86 -5.26 32.70
CA ILE A 413 7.54 -6.48 33.12
C ILE A 413 7.33 -6.61 34.63
N GLU A 414 6.66 -7.67 35.07
CA GLU A 414 6.54 -7.96 36.49
C GLU A 414 7.89 -8.43 37.04
N LYS A 415 8.41 -7.68 38.03
CA LYS A 415 9.65 -7.96 38.75
C LYS A 415 9.36 -8.03 40.24
N PRO A 416 10.10 -8.86 41.01
CA PRO A 416 10.03 -8.85 42.47
C PRO A 416 10.22 -7.44 43.05
N GLU A 417 9.51 -7.15 44.13
CA GLU A 417 9.48 -5.83 44.77
C GLU A 417 10.88 -5.29 45.12
N ASN A 418 11.81 -6.17 45.50
CA ASN A 418 13.19 -5.81 45.80
C ASN A 418 14.03 -5.32 44.59
N MET A 419 13.50 -5.42 43.37
CA MET A 419 14.07 -4.85 42.14
C MET A 419 13.40 -3.53 41.80
N THR A 420 12.06 -3.45 41.84
CA THR A 420 11.32 -2.20 41.56
C THR A 420 11.57 -1.11 42.59
N VAL A 421 11.82 -1.47 43.86
CA VAL A 421 12.05 -0.52 44.95
C VAL A 421 13.44 0.14 44.91
N ARG A 422 14.42 -0.44 44.19
CA ARG A 422 15.76 0.14 44.05
C ARG A 422 15.95 0.78 42.68
N THR A 423 16.74 1.83 42.64
CA THR A 423 17.03 2.64 41.45
C THR A 423 18.50 2.54 41.07
N VAL A 424 18.83 2.94 39.84
CA VAL A 424 20.21 3.07 39.38
C VAL A 424 21.08 3.98 40.29
N LEU A 425 20.46 4.92 41.02
CA LEU A 425 21.12 5.79 42.00
C LEU A 425 21.59 5.05 43.27
N ASP A 426 20.97 3.91 43.60
CA ASP A 426 21.41 3.01 44.70
C ASP A 426 22.70 2.24 44.35
N GLY A 427 23.25 2.40 43.14
CA GLY A 427 24.50 1.77 42.70
C GLY A 427 24.33 0.37 42.13
N ILE A 428 23.26 0.13 41.35
CA ILE A 428 22.95 -1.17 40.72
C ILE A 428 23.08 -1.11 39.19
N ALA A 429 23.50 -2.23 38.60
CA ALA A 429 23.57 -2.45 37.15
C ALA A 429 22.46 -3.42 36.68
N GLY A 430 22.31 -3.55 35.36
CA GLY A 430 21.38 -4.49 34.73
C GLY A 430 21.67 -5.96 35.07
N GLU A 431 20.61 -6.77 35.09
CA GLU A 431 20.69 -8.19 35.43
C GLU A 431 21.66 -8.95 34.52
N GLY A 432 22.37 -9.94 35.10
CA GLY A 432 23.30 -10.79 34.37
C GLY A 432 24.61 -10.11 33.95
N THR A 433 24.97 -8.97 34.54
CA THR A 433 26.24 -8.28 34.25
C THR A 433 27.21 -8.27 35.43
N ASP A 434 28.46 -8.69 35.19
CA ASP A 434 29.54 -8.71 36.20
C ASP A 434 30.20 -7.33 36.42
N LYS A 435 29.55 -6.23 36.00
CA LYS A 435 30.17 -4.89 36.05
C LYS A 435 29.99 -4.23 37.40
N TYR A 436 31.10 -3.93 38.06
CA TYR A 436 31.12 -3.18 39.31
C TYR A 436 30.66 -1.73 39.09
N VAL A 437 29.60 -1.33 39.79
CA VAL A 437 29.15 0.06 39.86
C VAL A 437 29.94 0.79 40.95
N PRO A 438 30.49 2.00 40.70
CA PRO A 438 31.22 2.75 41.72
C PRO A 438 30.36 3.10 42.94
N LEU A 439 30.94 3.09 44.14
CA LEU A 439 30.26 3.63 45.31
C LEU A 439 30.08 5.15 45.17
N GLY A 440 28.92 5.66 45.57
CA GLY A 440 28.61 7.09 45.55
C GLY A 440 27.97 7.64 44.26
N VAL A 441 27.39 6.78 43.40
CA VAL A 441 26.63 7.20 42.20
C VAL A 441 25.65 8.33 42.52
N PHE A 442 24.82 8.17 43.56
CA PHE A 442 23.87 9.21 43.99
C PHE A 442 24.51 10.59 44.18
N ASN A 443 25.65 10.66 44.88
CA ASN A 443 26.35 11.92 45.14
C ASN A 443 26.88 12.54 43.83
N ALA A 444 27.56 11.73 43.02
CA ALA A 444 28.14 12.14 41.74
C ALA A 444 27.07 12.61 40.75
N PHE A 445 25.94 11.91 40.71
CA PHE A 445 24.75 12.24 39.94
C PHE A 445 24.16 13.57 40.41
N MET A 446 23.81 13.72 41.69
CA MET A 446 23.11 14.91 42.19
C MET A 446 23.97 16.18 42.18
N GLU A 447 25.26 16.10 42.50
CA GLU A 447 26.19 17.23 42.40
C GLU A 447 26.28 17.76 40.96
N THR A 448 26.21 16.87 39.98
CA THR A 448 26.29 17.22 38.56
C THR A 448 24.93 17.68 38.01
N PHE A 449 23.86 16.93 38.29
CA PHE A 449 22.49 17.21 37.88
C PHE A 449 22.05 18.63 38.29
N ILE A 450 22.28 19.00 39.55
CA ILE A 450 21.87 20.31 40.08
C ILE A 450 22.69 21.48 39.51
N ARG A 451 23.78 21.20 38.78
CA ARG A 451 24.68 22.20 38.20
C ARG A 451 24.73 22.19 36.67
N ILE A 452 24.15 21.18 36.00
CA ILE A 452 24.35 20.95 34.56
C ILE A 452 23.85 22.10 33.67
N THR A 453 22.85 22.87 34.12
CA THR A 453 22.32 24.06 33.42
C THR A 453 22.90 25.39 33.94
N GLN A 454 23.92 25.38 34.80
CA GLN A 454 24.63 26.59 35.24
C GLN A 454 25.65 27.05 34.19
N THR A 455 25.94 28.35 34.14
CA THR A 455 27.07 28.84 33.34
C THR A 455 28.41 28.52 34.02
N PRO A 456 29.53 28.43 33.27
CA PRO A 456 30.87 28.19 33.84
C PRO A 456 31.35 29.24 34.85
N TRP A 457 30.70 30.42 34.91
CA TRP A 457 31.00 31.49 35.85
C TRP A 457 30.32 31.26 37.21
N GLU A 458 29.06 30.84 37.19
CA GLU A 458 28.27 30.52 38.37
C GLU A 458 28.78 29.23 39.04
N ALA A 459 29.15 28.23 38.23
CA ALA A 459 29.79 27.00 38.71
C ALA A 459 31.13 27.25 39.43
N LYS A 460 31.81 28.38 39.17
CA LYS A 460 33.03 28.81 39.86
C LYS A 460 32.77 29.64 41.13
N GLY A 461 31.51 29.82 41.53
CA GLY A 461 31.17 30.57 42.74
C GLY A 461 31.43 32.09 42.64
N ALA A 462 31.58 32.64 41.42
CA ALA A 462 31.58 34.08 41.23
C ALA A 462 30.22 34.64 41.68
N GLY A 463 30.23 35.53 42.68
CA GLY A 463 29.04 35.87 43.47
C GLY A 463 27.82 36.27 42.64
N MET A 464 26.79 35.41 42.63
CA MET A 464 25.50 35.71 42.04
C MET A 464 24.76 36.73 42.92
N ASN A 465 24.81 38.01 42.53
CA ASN A 465 24.13 39.11 43.23
C ASN A 465 22.59 39.04 43.18
N LYS A 466 22.00 38.02 42.52
CA LYS A 466 20.55 37.84 42.35
C LYS A 466 20.18 36.35 42.29
N PRO A 467 19.19 35.89 43.06
CA PRO A 467 18.53 34.61 42.84
C PRO A 467 17.56 34.70 41.65
N PHE A 468 17.73 33.82 40.66
CA PHE A 468 16.79 33.66 39.53
C PHE A 468 16.78 32.19 39.08
N PRO A 469 15.64 31.68 38.57
CA PRO A 469 15.51 30.25 38.34
C PRO A 469 16.43 29.73 37.24
N SER A 470 16.89 28.49 37.38
CA SER A 470 17.72 27.80 36.38
C SER A 470 16.88 27.12 35.30
N PRO A 471 17.43 26.84 34.10
CA PRO A 471 16.73 26.10 33.05
C PRO A 471 16.25 24.70 33.46
N LEU A 472 16.89 24.10 34.47
CA LEU A 472 16.43 22.86 35.12
C LEU A 472 15.13 23.08 35.92
N GLU A 473 15.04 24.21 36.63
CA GLU A 473 13.89 24.60 37.45
C GLU A 473 12.70 25.07 36.59
N THR A 474 12.96 25.90 35.57
CA THR A 474 11.90 26.41 34.67
C THR A 474 11.30 25.31 33.80
N TYR A 475 11.95 24.17 33.61
CA TYR A 475 11.34 23.01 32.96
C TYR A 475 10.11 22.48 33.72
N PHE A 476 10.06 22.62 35.05
CA PHE A 476 8.89 22.22 35.83
C PHE A 476 7.64 23.03 35.48
N THR A 477 7.76 24.30 35.06
CA THR A 477 6.61 25.14 34.69
C THR A 477 6.45 25.26 33.17
N HIS A 478 7.54 25.51 32.44
CA HIS A 478 7.63 25.80 31.00
C HIS A 478 8.51 24.77 30.25
N PRO A 479 8.08 23.49 30.12
CA PRO A 479 8.90 22.42 29.56
C PRO A 479 9.26 22.62 28.08
N ASN A 480 8.45 23.37 27.32
CA ASN A 480 8.63 23.54 25.88
C ASN A 480 9.83 24.45 25.56
N ALA A 481 10.03 25.51 26.35
CA ALA A 481 11.08 26.51 26.13
C ALA A 481 11.80 26.92 27.45
N PRO A 482 12.44 25.98 28.16
CA PRO A 482 12.94 26.22 29.51
C PRO A 482 14.02 27.32 29.57
N PHE A 483 14.83 27.51 28.51
CA PHE A 483 15.89 28.52 28.46
C PHE A 483 15.41 29.95 28.17
N SER A 484 14.17 30.15 27.71
CA SER A 484 13.56 31.46 27.44
C SER A 484 12.28 31.70 28.24
N ALA A 485 12.04 30.87 29.27
CA ALA A 485 10.87 30.96 30.14
C ALA A 485 10.83 32.31 30.92
N PRO A 486 9.62 32.83 31.23
CA PRO A 486 9.47 34.02 32.07
C PRO A 486 10.22 33.90 33.39
N GLY A 487 11.01 34.92 33.71
CA GLY A 487 11.81 35.00 34.93
C GLY A 487 13.28 34.61 34.79
N ILE A 488 13.72 34.04 33.65
CA ILE A 488 15.17 33.83 33.46
C ILE A 488 15.92 35.18 33.42
N GLY A 489 17.00 35.26 34.21
CA GLY A 489 17.78 36.48 34.45
C GLY A 489 17.11 37.53 35.34
N ASN A 490 15.90 37.28 35.85
CA ASN A 490 15.10 38.22 36.63
C ASN A 490 14.56 37.59 37.93
N TRP A 491 14.15 38.43 38.87
CA TRP A 491 13.63 37.98 40.18
C TRP A 491 12.25 37.31 40.07
N ASN A 492 11.43 37.69 39.08
CA ASN A 492 10.07 37.18 38.91
C ASN A 492 10.08 35.85 38.14
N GLY A 493 10.48 34.78 38.83
CA GLY A 493 10.31 33.40 38.37
C GLY A 493 8.84 32.96 38.30
N THR A 494 8.62 31.66 38.20
CA THR A 494 7.29 31.02 38.21
C THR A 494 7.22 30.02 39.36
N ASP A 495 6.08 29.90 40.05
CA ASP A 495 5.96 28.99 41.20
C ASP A 495 5.72 27.56 40.71
N ILE A 496 6.55 26.65 41.22
CA ILE A 496 6.49 25.22 40.95
C ILE A 496 5.24 24.59 41.62
N TYR A 497 4.70 25.19 42.69
CA TYR A 497 3.50 24.69 43.38
C TYR A 497 2.27 24.63 42.48
N GLU A 498 2.13 25.57 41.55
CA GLU A 498 0.98 25.68 40.65
C GLU A 498 0.94 24.58 39.57
N VAL A 499 2.02 23.80 39.44
CA VAL A 499 2.13 22.66 38.51
C VAL A 499 1.35 21.43 39.00
N GLY A 500 1.28 21.24 40.33
CA GLY A 500 0.60 20.11 40.97
C GLY A 500 1.32 18.76 40.88
N ASP A 501 1.01 17.89 41.86
CA ASP A 501 1.65 16.59 42.13
C ASP A 501 1.91 15.73 40.89
N ALA A 502 0.87 15.47 40.09
CA ALA A 502 0.97 14.57 38.95
C ALA A 502 1.91 15.08 37.84
N VAL A 503 1.78 16.35 37.46
CA VAL A 503 2.59 16.94 36.36
C VAL A 503 4.03 17.17 36.83
N PHE A 504 4.23 17.53 38.10
CA PHE A 504 5.57 17.64 38.69
C PHE A 504 6.28 16.27 38.77
N SER A 505 5.57 15.22 39.22
CA SER A 505 6.05 13.83 39.24
C SER A 505 6.56 13.37 37.86
N GLN A 506 5.79 13.66 36.81
CA GLN A 506 6.14 13.35 35.42
C GLN A 506 7.38 14.14 34.96
N ARG A 507 7.38 15.46 35.16
CA ARG A 507 8.50 16.34 34.74
C ARG A 507 9.80 16.02 35.50
N LEU A 508 9.73 15.67 36.78
CA LEU A 508 10.90 15.21 37.55
C LEU A 508 11.44 13.87 37.01
N SER A 509 10.56 12.90 36.75
CA SER A 509 10.95 11.61 36.16
C SER A 509 11.64 11.82 34.80
N GLN A 510 11.08 12.66 33.95
CA GLN A 510 11.67 13.05 32.66
C GLN A 510 13.05 13.67 32.81
N LEU A 511 13.24 14.61 33.74
CA LEU A 511 14.55 15.22 34.00
C LEU A 511 15.59 14.20 34.49
N LEU A 512 15.22 13.36 35.46
CA LEU A 512 16.11 12.35 36.04
C LEU A 512 16.55 11.32 35.00
N ASN A 513 15.61 10.79 34.21
CA ASN A 513 15.91 9.79 33.16
C ASN A 513 16.71 10.39 32.00
N THR A 514 16.39 11.61 31.58
CA THR A 514 17.13 12.32 30.52
C THR A 514 18.58 12.58 30.95
N PHE A 515 18.78 13.06 32.18
CA PHE A 515 20.12 13.29 32.72
C PHE A 515 20.90 11.98 32.91
N TRP A 516 20.25 10.93 33.43
CA TRP A 516 20.86 9.61 33.58
C TRP A 516 21.39 9.05 32.26
N LEU A 517 20.55 9.03 31.20
CA LEU A 517 20.97 8.61 29.86
C LEU A 517 22.14 9.45 29.34
N SER A 518 22.02 10.79 29.42
CA SER A 518 23.11 11.72 29.07
C SER A 518 24.42 11.44 29.83
N SER A 519 24.38 11.15 31.13
CA SER A 519 25.56 10.85 31.92
C SER A 519 26.19 9.50 31.59
N VAL A 520 25.38 8.48 31.33
CA VAL A 520 25.87 7.10 31.16
C VAL A 520 26.44 6.84 29.77
N ALA A 521 25.87 7.44 28.73
CA ALA A 521 26.22 7.09 27.35
C ALA A 521 26.17 8.28 26.37
N SER A 522 26.53 9.50 26.82
CA SER A 522 26.55 10.74 26.03
C SER A 522 27.00 10.56 24.57
N LEU A 523 28.17 9.97 24.36
CA LEU A 523 28.80 9.78 23.04
C LEU A 523 28.00 8.82 22.13
N ASN A 524 27.38 7.79 22.71
CA ASN A 524 26.58 6.82 21.98
C ASN A 524 25.26 7.48 21.54
N ILE A 525 24.60 8.16 22.49
CA ILE A 525 23.34 8.91 22.31
C ILE A 525 23.51 10.03 21.27
N SER A 526 24.65 10.72 21.25
CA SER A 526 24.96 11.76 20.26
C SER A 526 25.42 11.22 18.90
N GLY A 527 25.27 9.92 18.63
CA GLY A 527 25.45 9.33 17.29
C GLY A 527 26.57 8.31 17.12
N ASN A 528 27.39 7.99 18.14
CA ASN A 528 28.45 6.97 18.01
C ASN A 528 27.96 5.52 18.19
N PHE A 529 26.65 5.30 18.40
CA PHE A 529 26.11 3.96 18.66
C PHE A 529 26.00 3.10 17.39
N ASN A 530 27.03 2.29 17.14
CA ASN A 530 27.13 1.39 15.99
C ASN A 530 27.26 -0.08 16.44
N PHE A 531 26.66 -0.98 15.65
CA PHE A 531 26.55 -2.41 15.96
C PHE A 531 27.93 -3.07 16.11
N GLN A 532 28.17 -3.75 17.25
CA GLN A 532 29.45 -4.30 17.72
C GLN A 532 30.60 -3.28 17.90
N THR A 533 30.47 -2.02 17.48
CA THR A 533 31.55 -1.00 17.59
C THR A 533 31.90 -0.67 19.04
N HIS A 534 30.95 -0.83 19.97
CA HIS A 534 31.16 -0.73 21.41
C HIS A 534 32.26 -1.68 21.95
N ARG A 535 32.64 -2.72 21.19
CA ARG A 535 33.68 -3.71 21.55
C ARG A 535 35.08 -3.37 21.03
N MET A 536 35.21 -2.31 20.21
CA MET A 536 36.46 -1.92 19.54
C MET A 536 37.05 -0.60 20.05
N LEU A 537 36.32 0.14 20.89
CA LEU A 537 36.74 1.43 21.44
C LEU A 537 37.02 1.33 22.94
N LEU A 538 38.30 1.40 23.31
CA LEU A 538 38.85 1.39 24.69
C LEU A 538 38.26 2.48 25.64
N GLY A 539 37.46 3.41 25.14
CA GLY A 539 36.76 4.44 25.93
C GLY A 539 35.28 4.15 26.20
N VAL A 540 34.70 3.08 25.64
CA VAL A 540 33.25 2.76 25.70
C VAL A 540 32.95 1.58 26.65
N GLU A 541 34.00 0.89 27.12
CA GLU A 541 33.97 -0.45 27.74
C GLU A 541 33.03 -0.62 28.94
N ASN A 542 32.77 0.44 29.71
CA ASN A 542 31.88 0.36 30.88
C ASN A 542 30.38 0.38 30.53
N THR A 543 29.98 0.91 29.37
CA THR A 543 28.56 0.92 28.96
C THR A 543 28.00 -0.49 28.78
N ILE A 544 26.75 -0.72 29.19
CA ILE A 544 26.06 -2.02 29.03
C ILE A 544 25.17 -1.94 27.78
N VAL A 545 25.30 -2.94 26.90
CA VAL A 545 24.58 -3.04 25.63
C VAL A 545 23.91 -4.41 25.58
N GLN A 546 22.61 -4.42 25.28
CA GLN A 546 21.80 -5.63 25.15
C GLN A 546 21.70 -6.04 23.67
N ASN A 547 21.71 -7.34 23.42
CA ASN A 547 21.46 -7.92 22.10
C ASN A 547 20.02 -8.42 22.01
N VAL A 548 19.34 -8.16 20.90
CA VAL A 548 18.04 -8.76 20.60
C VAL A 548 17.95 -9.23 19.14
N THR A 549 17.19 -10.28 18.89
CA THR A 549 16.87 -10.74 17.54
C THR A 549 15.46 -10.25 17.19
N GLY A 550 15.36 -9.49 16.10
CA GLY A 550 14.10 -9.01 15.56
C GLY A 550 13.89 -9.46 14.12
N THR A 551 12.92 -8.83 13.47
CA THR A 551 12.58 -9.07 12.07
C THR A 551 12.94 -7.88 11.19
N LYS A 552 13.37 -8.18 9.98
CA LYS A 552 13.55 -7.24 8.87
C LYS A 552 12.64 -7.69 7.72
N THR A 553 11.74 -6.83 7.29
CA THR A 553 10.83 -7.03 6.16
C THR A 553 11.10 -5.96 5.10
N PRO A 554 11.39 -6.32 3.83
CA PRO A 554 11.61 -5.31 2.80
C PRO A 554 10.28 -4.57 2.50
N ASP A 555 10.33 -3.25 2.42
CA ASP A 555 9.17 -2.36 2.22
C ASP A 555 8.78 -2.30 0.74
N GLN A 556 8.56 -3.49 0.16
CA GLN A 556 8.27 -3.71 -1.25
C GLN A 556 6.95 -4.47 -1.42
N LEU A 557 6.17 -4.04 -2.41
CA LEU A 557 5.00 -4.79 -2.86
C LEU A 557 5.45 -5.99 -3.68
N VAL A 558 4.93 -7.17 -3.33
CA VAL A 558 5.11 -8.41 -4.06
C VAL A 558 3.83 -8.81 -4.79
N MET A 559 4.01 -9.42 -5.95
CA MET A 559 2.92 -9.99 -6.74
C MET A 559 2.39 -11.27 -6.08
N ARG A 560 1.09 -11.34 -5.77
CA ARG A 560 0.41 -12.57 -5.35
C ARG A 560 -0.63 -12.99 -6.38
N VAL A 561 -0.58 -14.25 -6.80
CA VAL A 561 -1.57 -14.87 -7.68
C VAL A 561 -2.83 -15.26 -6.90
N ASN A 562 -4.00 -14.90 -7.42
CA ASN A 562 -5.30 -15.36 -6.92
C ASN A 562 -5.69 -16.69 -7.60
N GLY A 563 -5.71 -17.76 -6.80
CA GLY A 563 -6.02 -19.13 -7.25
C GLY A 563 -7.36 -19.28 -7.99
N LEU A 564 -8.40 -18.55 -7.57
CA LEU A 564 -9.72 -18.64 -8.20
C LEU A 564 -9.74 -18.02 -9.60
N TRP A 565 -9.17 -16.83 -9.76
CA TRP A 565 -9.13 -16.16 -11.06
C TRP A 565 -8.22 -16.88 -12.05
N ILE A 566 -7.10 -17.47 -11.61
CA ILE A 566 -6.23 -18.21 -12.53
C ILE A 566 -6.86 -19.52 -13.00
N SER A 567 -7.60 -20.23 -12.14
CA SER A 567 -8.41 -21.38 -12.59
C SER A 567 -9.45 -20.96 -13.63
N ILE A 568 -10.15 -19.83 -13.46
CA ILE A 568 -11.10 -19.33 -14.45
C ILE A 568 -10.41 -19.02 -15.79
N LEU A 569 -9.22 -18.38 -15.79
CA LEU A 569 -8.49 -18.10 -17.03
C LEU A 569 -8.05 -19.38 -17.74
N PHE A 570 -7.51 -20.37 -17.02
CA PHE A 570 -7.10 -21.63 -17.64
C PHE A 570 -8.30 -22.38 -18.25
N ILE A 571 -9.44 -22.43 -17.55
CA ILE A 571 -10.67 -23.04 -18.09
C ILE A 571 -11.16 -22.26 -19.33
N ALA A 572 -11.19 -20.94 -19.28
CA ALA A 572 -11.63 -20.10 -20.41
C ALA A 572 -10.72 -20.24 -21.63
N SER A 573 -9.40 -20.29 -21.42
CA SER A 573 -8.40 -20.44 -22.48
C SER A 573 -8.37 -21.86 -23.06
N ALA A 574 -8.59 -22.89 -22.23
CA ALA A 574 -8.74 -24.27 -22.69
C ALA A 574 -10.03 -24.46 -23.51
N VAL A 575 -11.14 -23.83 -23.12
CA VAL A 575 -12.38 -23.81 -23.91
C VAL A 575 -12.18 -23.06 -25.24
N MET A 576 -11.44 -21.94 -25.26
CA MET A 576 -11.08 -21.24 -26.50
C MET A 576 -10.23 -22.12 -27.42
N LEU A 577 -9.17 -22.75 -26.89
CA LEU A 577 -8.29 -23.65 -27.63
C LEU A 577 -9.05 -24.85 -28.22
N ALA A 578 -9.86 -25.53 -27.40
CA ALA A 578 -10.70 -26.64 -27.84
C ALA A 578 -11.72 -26.21 -28.91
N SER A 579 -12.25 -24.98 -28.81
CA SER A 579 -13.17 -24.42 -29.80
C SER A 579 -12.49 -24.16 -31.15
N GLY A 580 -11.26 -23.63 -31.15
CA GLY A 580 -10.47 -23.43 -32.37
C GLY A 580 -10.10 -24.74 -33.05
N VAL A 581 -9.62 -25.73 -32.29
CA VAL A 581 -9.32 -27.08 -32.80
C VAL A 581 -10.58 -27.75 -33.35
N ALA A 582 -11.71 -27.68 -32.63
CA ALA A 582 -12.97 -28.26 -33.10
C ALA A 582 -13.51 -27.55 -34.36
N ALA A 583 -13.36 -26.23 -34.48
CA ALA A 583 -13.73 -25.48 -35.68
C ALA A 583 -12.95 -26.01 -36.91
N SER A 584 -11.63 -26.15 -36.80
CA SER A 584 -10.77 -26.63 -37.89
C SER A 584 -11.04 -28.10 -38.24
N VAL A 585 -11.30 -28.95 -37.23
CA VAL A 585 -11.73 -30.36 -37.45
C VAL A 585 -13.07 -30.42 -38.20
N PHE A 586 -14.07 -29.63 -37.80
CA PHE A 586 -15.34 -29.55 -38.54
C PHE A 586 -15.13 -29.00 -39.96
N GLY A 587 -14.27 -27.99 -40.14
CA GLY A 587 -13.87 -27.47 -41.46
C GLY A 587 -13.21 -28.52 -42.35
N CYS A 588 -12.38 -29.40 -41.79
CA CYS A 588 -11.75 -30.51 -42.52
C CYS A 588 -12.70 -31.68 -42.84
N LEU A 589 -13.79 -31.84 -42.07
CA LEU A 589 -14.81 -32.87 -42.27
C LEU A 589 -15.96 -32.43 -43.19
N ARG A 590 -16.20 -31.12 -43.30
CA ARG A 590 -17.25 -30.51 -44.13
C ARG A 590 -16.91 -30.63 -45.62
N ARG A 591 -17.93 -30.93 -46.42
CA ARG A 591 -17.84 -31.10 -47.88
C ARG A 591 -18.57 -30.01 -48.68
N GLY A 592 -19.67 -29.49 -48.15
CA GLY A 592 -20.57 -28.53 -48.81
C GLY A 592 -20.11 -27.06 -48.70
N PRO A 593 -20.61 -26.20 -49.60
CA PRO A 593 -20.17 -24.80 -49.73
C PRO A 593 -20.57 -23.93 -48.53
N ASP A 594 -19.91 -22.79 -48.36
CA ASP A 594 -20.03 -21.94 -47.16
C ASP A 594 -20.94 -20.71 -47.36
N VAL A 595 -22.24 -20.97 -47.51
CA VAL A 595 -23.22 -20.00 -48.06
C VAL A 595 -24.24 -19.46 -47.04
N LEU A 596 -24.37 -20.04 -45.83
CA LEU A 596 -25.49 -19.73 -44.92
C LEU A 596 -25.09 -18.98 -43.64
N ASP A 597 -25.54 -17.71 -43.54
CA ASP A 597 -25.47 -16.92 -42.31
C ASP A 597 -26.80 -16.81 -41.54
N ARG A 598 -27.95 -17.00 -42.18
CA ARG A 598 -29.26 -17.13 -41.51
C ARG A 598 -30.17 -18.09 -42.25
N ALA A 599 -30.77 -19.05 -41.55
CA ALA A 599 -31.56 -20.12 -42.17
C ALA A 599 -32.91 -19.64 -42.74
N THR A 600 -33.49 -18.58 -42.19
CA THR A 600 -34.84 -18.09 -42.54
C THR A 600 -34.99 -17.70 -44.01
N PHE A 601 -33.95 -17.09 -44.62
CA PHE A 601 -33.96 -16.73 -46.05
C PHE A 601 -33.98 -17.99 -46.93
N PHE A 602 -33.08 -18.94 -46.69
CA PHE A 602 -33.04 -20.20 -47.44
C PHE A 602 -34.27 -21.10 -47.21
N LEU A 603 -34.98 -20.94 -46.09
CA LEU A 603 -36.29 -21.56 -45.82
C LEU A 603 -37.48 -20.83 -46.46
N ARG A 604 -37.29 -19.60 -46.93
CA ARG A 604 -38.32 -18.74 -47.52
C ARG A 604 -38.29 -18.79 -49.04
N ASP A 605 -37.09 -18.81 -49.61
CA ASP A 605 -36.87 -18.59 -51.04
C ASP A 605 -36.35 -19.86 -51.78
N SER A 606 -36.23 -21.02 -51.10
CA SER A 606 -35.88 -22.31 -51.73
C SER A 606 -37.12 -23.08 -52.23
N PRO A 607 -37.19 -23.51 -53.50
CA PRO A 607 -38.28 -24.32 -54.03
C PRO A 607 -38.25 -25.78 -53.56
N HIS A 608 -37.15 -26.23 -52.93
CA HIS A 608 -36.98 -27.61 -52.42
C HIS A 608 -37.30 -27.73 -50.92
N VAL A 609 -38.14 -26.80 -50.44
CA VAL A 609 -38.60 -26.73 -49.05
C VAL A 609 -40.11 -26.56 -49.06
N ASN A 610 -40.82 -27.70 -49.13
CA ASN A 610 -42.29 -27.73 -49.15
C ASN A 610 -42.92 -27.13 -47.88
N LEU A 611 -43.20 -25.82 -47.93
CA LEU A 611 -43.82 -25.03 -46.87
C LEU A 611 -45.00 -24.23 -47.42
N ALA A 612 -46.19 -24.44 -46.88
CA ALA A 612 -47.30 -23.52 -47.06
C ALA A 612 -46.88 -22.13 -46.52
N GLN A 613 -46.68 -21.16 -47.41
CA GLN A 613 -46.21 -19.82 -47.05
C GLN A 613 -47.41 -18.98 -46.57
N GLN A 614 -47.36 -18.53 -45.32
CA GLN A 614 -48.54 -17.95 -44.66
C GLN A 614 -48.66 -16.42 -44.88
N SER A 615 -47.54 -15.74 -45.10
CA SER A 615 -47.47 -14.35 -45.59
C SER A 615 -46.06 -14.04 -46.09
N SER A 616 -45.93 -13.12 -47.05
CA SER A 616 -44.63 -12.54 -47.45
C SER A 616 -44.03 -11.60 -46.40
N LEU A 617 -44.85 -11.17 -45.42
CA LEU A 617 -44.48 -10.36 -44.25
C LEU A 617 -44.25 -11.22 -42.97
N GLU A 618 -44.17 -12.55 -43.09
CA GLU A 618 -43.89 -13.43 -41.94
C GLU A 618 -42.46 -13.20 -41.42
N ASP A 619 -42.33 -12.66 -40.21
CA ASP A 619 -41.04 -12.48 -39.53
C ASP A 619 -40.33 -13.83 -39.28
N GLY A 620 -38.99 -13.82 -39.38
CA GLY A 620 -38.15 -15.01 -39.25
C GLY A 620 -38.29 -15.72 -37.90
N ILE A 621 -38.57 -15.01 -36.80
CA ILE A 621 -38.80 -15.62 -35.49
C ILE A 621 -40.13 -16.40 -35.49
N SER A 622 -41.15 -15.90 -36.19
CA SER A 622 -42.43 -16.58 -36.38
C SER A 622 -42.28 -17.78 -37.32
N GLN A 623 -41.56 -17.62 -38.44
CA GLN A 623 -41.24 -18.69 -39.38
C GLN A 623 -40.53 -19.86 -38.67
N VAL A 624 -39.49 -19.60 -37.86
CA VAL A 624 -38.79 -20.64 -37.08
C VAL A 624 -39.68 -21.25 -35.99
N LYS A 625 -40.58 -20.47 -35.37
CA LYS A 625 -41.58 -21.02 -34.44
C LYS A 625 -42.59 -21.94 -35.12
N ARG A 626 -42.88 -21.75 -36.41
CA ARG A 626 -43.73 -22.61 -37.24
C ARG A 626 -42.97 -23.86 -37.72
N THR A 627 -41.76 -23.69 -38.27
CA THR A 627 -40.98 -24.76 -38.94
C THR A 627 -40.03 -25.54 -38.03
N LYS A 628 -39.92 -25.20 -36.74
CA LYS A 628 -38.99 -25.76 -35.72
C LYS A 628 -38.56 -27.23 -35.86
N SER A 629 -39.48 -28.13 -36.17
CA SER A 629 -39.31 -29.60 -36.21
C SER A 629 -38.97 -30.15 -37.60
N LEU A 630 -39.07 -29.34 -38.65
CA LEU A 630 -38.64 -29.69 -40.00
C LEU A 630 -37.13 -30.00 -39.99
N ARG A 631 -36.73 -31.10 -40.62
CA ARG A 631 -35.31 -31.41 -40.86
C ARG A 631 -34.91 -30.93 -42.25
N VAL A 632 -33.84 -30.15 -42.30
CA VAL A 632 -33.28 -29.58 -43.52
C VAL A 632 -31.81 -29.93 -43.65
N CYS A 633 -31.34 -30.00 -44.88
CA CYS A 633 -29.95 -30.29 -45.21
C CYS A 633 -29.47 -29.49 -46.42
N VAL A 634 -28.16 -29.35 -46.52
CA VAL A 634 -27.51 -29.09 -47.82
C VAL A 634 -27.25 -30.46 -48.44
N GLY A 635 -27.82 -30.70 -49.61
CA GLY A 635 -27.91 -32.03 -50.21
C GLY A 635 -28.04 -31.96 -51.72
N ASP A 636 -27.86 -33.11 -52.35
CA ASP A 636 -28.05 -33.31 -53.79
C ASP A 636 -29.53 -33.61 -54.08
N ILE A 637 -30.12 -32.81 -54.98
CA ILE A 637 -31.52 -32.93 -55.39
C ILE A 637 -31.68 -33.80 -56.64
N ARG A 638 -30.59 -34.08 -57.36
CA ARG A 638 -30.58 -34.92 -58.58
C ARG A 638 -29.76 -36.21 -58.36
N PRO A 639 -30.04 -37.01 -57.32
CA PRO A 639 -29.19 -38.14 -56.91
C PRO A 639 -29.11 -39.29 -57.92
N THR A 640 -29.96 -39.30 -58.95
CA THR A 640 -29.99 -40.28 -60.03
C THR A 640 -29.37 -39.82 -61.35
N GLU A 641 -28.92 -38.56 -61.46
CA GLU A 641 -28.35 -37.99 -62.69
C GLU A 641 -26.81 -37.96 -62.66
N GLU A 642 -26.16 -37.97 -63.83
CA GLU A 642 -24.69 -37.99 -63.93
C GLU A 642 -24.04 -36.72 -63.34
N THR A 643 -24.71 -35.58 -63.44
CA THR A 643 -24.38 -34.33 -62.75
C THR A 643 -25.39 -34.06 -61.63
N GLY A 644 -24.93 -34.11 -60.37
CA GLY A 644 -25.75 -33.74 -59.21
C GLY A 644 -25.99 -32.23 -59.13
N TYR A 645 -26.92 -31.80 -58.28
CA TYR A 645 -27.15 -30.38 -57.99
C TYR A 645 -27.35 -30.13 -56.50
N VAL A 646 -26.45 -29.33 -55.92
CA VAL A 646 -26.44 -29.05 -54.48
C VAL A 646 -27.30 -27.83 -54.17
N ALA A 647 -28.38 -28.01 -53.40
CA ALA A 647 -29.08 -26.89 -52.78
C ALA A 647 -29.56 -27.22 -51.35
N PHE A 648 -30.29 -26.27 -50.77
CA PHE A 648 -30.84 -26.36 -49.43
C PHE A 648 -32.30 -26.83 -49.49
N GLY A 649 -32.58 -28.00 -48.93
CA GLY A 649 -33.90 -28.65 -49.02
C GLY A 649 -34.28 -29.43 -47.78
N THR A 650 -35.48 -30.03 -47.79
CA THR A 650 -35.87 -31.00 -46.75
C THR A 650 -35.11 -32.32 -46.93
N VAL A 651 -34.93 -33.07 -45.83
CA VAL A 651 -34.23 -34.38 -45.86
C VAL A 651 -34.98 -35.45 -46.68
N GLY A 652 -36.20 -35.18 -47.15
CA GLY A 652 -36.93 -36.03 -48.10
C GLY A 652 -36.76 -35.64 -49.58
N GLU A 653 -36.26 -34.44 -49.87
CA GLU A 653 -36.18 -33.86 -51.22
C GLU A 653 -34.73 -33.63 -51.68
N ALA A 654 -33.80 -33.46 -50.74
CA ALA A 654 -32.37 -33.36 -51.00
C ALA A 654 -31.62 -34.46 -50.23
N MET A 655 -30.85 -35.29 -50.93
CA MET A 655 -30.03 -36.34 -50.31
C MET A 655 -28.83 -35.70 -49.58
N PRO A 656 -28.68 -35.86 -48.26
CA PRO A 656 -27.62 -35.19 -47.50
C PRO A 656 -26.21 -35.53 -48.01
N LEU A 657 -25.35 -34.51 -48.20
CA LEU A 657 -23.99 -34.66 -48.77
C LEU A 657 -23.07 -35.63 -47.99
N SER A 658 -23.38 -35.94 -46.74
CA SER A 658 -22.64 -36.93 -45.96
C SER A 658 -22.92 -38.39 -46.37
N TRP A 659 -24.01 -38.67 -47.09
CA TRP A 659 -24.39 -40.00 -47.57
C TRP A 659 -23.98 -40.29 -49.03
N GLN A 660 -23.44 -39.29 -49.74
CA GLN A 660 -22.99 -39.47 -51.12
C GLN A 660 -21.51 -39.82 -51.23
N GLU A 661 -21.18 -40.49 -52.35
CA GLU A 661 -19.84 -40.92 -52.70
C GLU A 661 -18.91 -39.74 -53.01
N LYS A 662 -17.61 -39.94 -52.77
CA LYS A 662 -16.61 -38.85 -52.85
C LYS A 662 -16.31 -38.36 -54.26
N GLU A 663 -16.69 -39.13 -55.28
CA GLU A 663 -16.26 -38.93 -56.67
C GLU A 663 -17.35 -38.30 -57.55
N ARG A 664 -18.54 -38.02 -56.99
CA ARG A 664 -19.65 -37.37 -57.70
C ARG A 664 -19.28 -35.97 -58.19
N ARG A 665 -19.75 -35.62 -59.38
CA ARG A 665 -19.66 -34.28 -59.98
C ARG A 665 -20.99 -33.55 -59.88
N TYR A 666 -20.92 -32.23 -59.83
CA TYR A 666 -22.06 -31.34 -59.69
C TYR A 666 -21.98 -30.20 -60.71
N ALA A 667 -23.15 -29.71 -61.12
CA ALA A 667 -23.32 -28.48 -61.88
C ALA A 667 -23.41 -27.26 -60.95
#